data_AF-A0A4Z2DIA8-F1
#
_entry.id   AF-A0A4Z2DIA8-F1
#
_cell.length_a   1.000
_cell.length_b   1.000
_cell.length_c   1.000
_cell.angle_alpha   90.00
_cell.angle_beta   90.00
_cell.angle_gamma   90.00
#
_symmetry.space_group_name_H-M   'P 1'
#
loop_
_entity.id
_entity.type
_entity.pdbx_description
1 polymer ?
#
loop_
_entity_poly.entity_id
_entity_poly.type
_entity_poly.pdbx_seq_one_letter_code
_entity_poly.pdbx_strand_id
1 'polypeptide(L)'
;MSSFYLLAFLVFYSPIYCENFDEELLIKDLGHGYTAFHFNFAAITSETVFRSKHYNILPKSIIQIVEKYSVNEFHLSISRGIWDERWGSNFVSVSPSGAELWAWFGNQTSNVDQSWFELTHALSGLFCASLNRLSTSEHFTSPVHSYKPLGVSEFGKVFGEIRYSQLPGEALCSENLTPWTKYLPCKSFVGLGSLLRPTSLFKSNYNTMTIGVRRICLDLECYTVGLELTETLTVVFDRSLMFPKITSPWSIKSILSSELRGTCDAANSSRVFILTSYENTNLPSHNVLKIDYPDSRVLGAYLTKDLPPLFTSFPFATTEKKSTWQHLPLVSATKHITGSGNVRGGVKALLTSRADFHMMIVYFDLIPWYAQVFFSSLRIYCLDPKTQNKTVIIPHWLVIKPGLARKRMASIELIITLPALSQVIITYEFRKVLQRWNEFPPDANHGFFLPAATVSYALNNEQLNYINKTKHAAFQNLNLPNWASSYNQYFVGTPKAADARPGDGFVRLHTPVSLVTMPTPDFSMPFNVLCLVCSVIAVVFGSVHKATTTVLNVTPQVTVKDPIWKRLTSRILTKVDIEKQTFQFQGIKVQLHTPVTSSPNYGHYTWKCAEVLSGFLARYPEEVRGLRVLELGAGTGLCGITAAVLGALHVRFTDKDLTCLETLRLNAQLNGINNYDFILLDWNYPLDWPGGLFDVILASDCLYDKEVYEPFLKTATLQLRVNNNASLLLAFENRSSFADITTLFKKYDLKADVLNAPDNAFRNIYILRIRCN
;
A
#
# COMPACT_ATOMS: atom_id res chain seq x y z
N MET A 1 46.47 -36.37 -53.45
CA MET A 1 47.13 -36.70 -52.17
C MET A 1 47.39 -35.42 -51.40
N SER A 2 47.07 -35.45 -50.10
CA SER A 2 47.48 -34.57 -48.99
C SER A 2 47.29 -33.04 -49.10
N SER A 3 46.22 -32.52 -48.47
CA SER A 3 46.32 -31.64 -47.28
C SER A 3 44.98 -30.92 -47.02
N PHE A 4 44.06 -31.68 -46.44
CA PHE A 4 42.96 -31.18 -45.59
C PHE A 4 43.13 -31.88 -44.23
N TYR A 5 42.73 -31.21 -43.15
CA TYR A 5 42.71 -31.67 -41.74
C TYR A 5 44.00 -31.47 -40.91
N LEU A 6 44.08 -30.33 -40.20
CA LEU A 6 44.15 -30.31 -38.72
C LEU A 6 44.05 -28.85 -38.21
N LEU A 7 42.83 -28.39 -37.96
CA LEU A 7 42.57 -27.21 -37.11
C LEU A 7 41.26 -27.48 -36.37
N ALA A 8 41.33 -28.47 -35.48
CA ALA A 8 40.28 -28.82 -34.54
C ALA A 8 40.96 -29.09 -33.19
N PHE A 9 40.29 -28.66 -32.12
CA PHE A 9 40.62 -28.83 -30.70
C PHE A 9 41.68 -27.91 -30.12
N LEU A 10 41.23 -26.72 -29.70
CA LEU A 10 41.39 -26.22 -28.33
C LEU A 10 40.22 -25.26 -28.02
N VAL A 11 38.98 -25.75 -28.13
CA VAL A 11 37.88 -25.16 -27.36
C VAL A 11 38.14 -25.63 -25.93
N PHE A 12 38.79 -24.79 -25.14
CA PHE A 12 38.73 -24.92 -23.70
C PHE A 12 37.25 -24.91 -23.32
N TYR A 13 36.69 -26.09 -23.04
CA TYR A 13 35.49 -26.24 -22.23
C TYR A 13 35.85 -25.75 -20.83
N SER A 14 35.97 -24.43 -20.65
CA SER A 14 35.68 -23.85 -19.35
C SER A 14 34.22 -24.17 -19.08
N PRO A 15 33.85 -24.77 -17.94
CA PRO A 15 32.45 -24.81 -17.55
C PRO A 15 31.97 -23.36 -17.45
N ILE A 16 31.31 -22.87 -18.51
CA ILE A 16 30.59 -21.61 -18.48
C ILE A 16 29.42 -21.91 -17.56
N TYR A 17 29.60 -21.61 -16.27
CA TYR A 17 28.50 -21.65 -15.32
C TYR A 17 27.45 -20.66 -15.81
N CYS A 18 26.34 -21.21 -16.27
CA CYS A 18 25.19 -20.46 -16.75
C CYS A 18 24.57 -19.69 -15.59
N GLU A 19 24.10 -18.48 -15.84
CA GLU A 19 23.23 -17.78 -14.89
C GLU A 19 21.94 -18.59 -14.71
N ASN A 20 21.45 -18.69 -13.48
CA ASN A 20 20.22 -19.41 -13.15
C ASN A 20 19.19 -18.43 -12.59
N PHE A 21 17.96 -18.52 -13.05
CA PHE A 21 16.84 -17.75 -12.52
C PHE A 21 15.64 -18.66 -12.26
N ASP A 22 15.15 -18.66 -11.03
CA ASP A 22 13.97 -19.43 -10.61
C ASP A 22 12.87 -18.49 -10.11
N GLU A 23 11.63 -18.74 -10.52
CA GLU A 23 10.43 -18.05 -10.05
C GLU A 23 9.46 -19.03 -9.37
N GLU A 24 9.00 -18.69 -8.16
CA GLU A 24 8.13 -19.54 -7.36
C GLU A 24 7.01 -18.74 -6.70
N LEU A 25 5.80 -19.31 -6.70
CA LEU A 25 4.64 -18.78 -6.00
C LEU A 25 4.14 -19.79 -4.97
N LEU A 26 4.17 -19.42 -3.69
CA LEU A 26 3.59 -20.18 -2.60
C LEU A 26 2.20 -19.61 -2.27
N ILE A 27 1.20 -20.49 -2.23
CA ILE A 27 -0.17 -20.16 -1.88
C ILE A 27 -0.51 -20.91 -0.61
N LYS A 28 -0.90 -20.19 0.45
CA LYS A 28 -1.31 -20.77 1.72
C LYS A 28 -2.63 -20.19 2.19
N ASP A 29 -3.58 -21.07 2.49
CA ASP A 29 -4.75 -20.67 3.28
C ASP A 29 -4.36 -20.66 4.76
N LEU A 30 -4.46 -19.49 5.38
CA LEU A 30 -4.11 -19.27 6.78
C LEU A 30 -5.28 -19.62 7.72
N GLY A 31 -6.44 -19.99 7.17
CA GLY A 31 -7.68 -20.23 7.92
C GLY A 31 -8.42 -18.94 8.26
N HIS A 32 -9.66 -19.07 8.74
CA HIS A 32 -10.50 -17.93 9.16
C HIS A 32 -10.72 -16.86 8.08
N GLY A 33 -10.66 -17.25 6.81
CA GLY A 33 -10.81 -16.32 5.69
C GLY A 33 -9.55 -15.58 5.26
N TYR A 34 -8.36 -15.90 5.79
CA TYR A 34 -7.12 -15.28 5.35
C TYR A 34 -6.37 -16.14 4.34
N THR A 35 -5.86 -15.54 3.27
CA THR A 35 -5.07 -16.24 2.25
C THR A 35 -3.78 -15.46 1.98
N ALA A 36 -2.65 -16.17 2.01
CA ALA A 36 -1.33 -15.61 1.75
C ALA A 36 -0.78 -16.06 0.40
N PHE A 37 -0.13 -15.13 -0.30
CA PHE A 37 0.66 -15.37 -1.49
C PHE A 37 2.08 -14.91 -1.23
N HIS A 38 3.05 -15.78 -1.46
CA HIS A 38 4.47 -15.46 -1.35
C HIS A 38 5.17 -15.74 -2.68
N PHE A 39 5.67 -14.69 -3.30
CA PHE A 39 6.48 -14.75 -4.50
C PHE A 39 7.95 -14.79 -4.11
N ASN A 40 8.70 -15.75 -4.65
CA ASN A 40 10.14 -15.90 -4.48
C ASN A 40 10.80 -15.92 -5.86
N PHE A 41 11.67 -14.94 -6.11
CA PHE A 41 12.47 -14.84 -7.32
C PHE A 41 13.94 -14.92 -6.92
N ALA A 42 14.68 -15.90 -7.44
CA ALA A 42 16.07 -16.13 -7.10
C ALA A 42 16.93 -16.15 -8.36
N ALA A 43 17.91 -15.25 -8.44
CA ALA A 43 18.89 -15.19 -9.51
C ALA A 43 20.29 -15.51 -8.97
N ILE A 44 20.98 -16.45 -9.61
CA ILE A 44 22.30 -16.94 -9.20
C ILE A 44 23.28 -16.81 -10.36
N THR A 45 24.47 -16.27 -10.07
CA THR A 45 25.61 -16.24 -10.99
C THR A 45 26.87 -16.76 -10.32
N SER A 46 27.80 -17.29 -11.10
CA SER A 46 29.17 -17.54 -10.61
C SER A 46 29.96 -16.24 -10.44
N GLU A 47 30.92 -16.24 -9.52
CA GLU A 47 31.77 -15.07 -9.28
C GLU A 47 32.67 -14.72 -10.48
N THR A 48 33.06 -15.72 -11.29
CA THR A 48 33.85 -15.49 -12.52
C THR A 48 33.05 -14.69 -13.55
N VAL A 49 31.78 -15.06 -13.79
CA VAL A 49 30.87 -14.31 -14.68
C VAL A 49 30.58 -12.92 -14.10
N PHE A 50 30.36 -12.83 -12.79
CA PHE A 50 30.20 -11.56 -12.09
C PHE A 50 31.38 -10.60 -12.33
N ARG A 51 32.61 -11.07 -12.12
CA ARG A 51 33.84 -10.26 -12.32
C ARG A 51 34.05 -9.86 -13.79
N SER A 52 33.54 -10.65 -14.73
CA SER A 52 33.58 -10.33 -16.16
C SER A 52 32.63 -9.19 -16.57
N LYS A 53 31.67 -8.80 -15.71
CA LYS A 53 30.63 -7.78 -15.98
C LYS A 53 29.69 -8.10 -17.15
N HIS A 54 29.71 -9.34 -17.64
CA HIS A 54 28.88 -9.85 -18.73
C HIS A 54 27.77 -10.78 -18.22
N TYR A 55 26.89 -10.26 -17.35
CA TYR A 55 25.71 -10.96 -16.85
C TYR A 55 24.43 -10.37 -17.47
N ASN A 56 23.45 -11.23 -17.76
CA ASN A 56 22.20 -10.89 -18.43
C ASN A 56 20.98 -10.94 -17.50
N ILE A 57 21.03 -11.77 -16.45
CA ILE A 57 19.90 -11.96 -15.52
C ILE A 57 19.96 -10.93 -14.40
N LEU A 58 21.14 -10.71 -13.81
CA LEU A 58 21.26 -9.84 -12.65
C LEU A 58 21.18 -8.35 -13.02
N PRO A 59 20.46 -7.51 -12.24
CA PRO A 59 20.34 -6.10 -12.49
C PRO A 59 21.66 -5.35 -12.21
N LYS A 60 22.22 -4.72 -13.25
CA LYS A 60 23.51 -4.01 -13.17
C LYS A 60 23.56 -2.93 -12.08
N SER A 61 22.46 -2.22 -11.84
CA SER A 61 22.40 -1.14 -10.83
C SER A 61 22.63 -1.65 -9.41
N ILE A 62 22.06 -2.79 -9.04
CA ILE A 62 22.23 -3.39 -7.71
C ILE A 62 23.66 -3.90 -7.54
N ILE A 63 24.15 -4.64 -8.53
CA ILE A 63 25.48 -5.23 -8.49
C ILE A 63 26.58 -4.17 -8.41
N GLN A 64 26.47 -3.09 -9.19
CA GLN A 64 27.44 -1.99 -9.13
C GLN A 64 27.49 -1.32 -7.76
N ILE A 65 26.35 -1.21 -7.06
CA ILE A 65 26.29 -0.68 -5.68
C ILE A 65 27.03 -1.61 -4.72
N VAL A 66 26.79 -2.92 -4.82
CA VAL A 66 27.42 -3.93 -3.96
C VAL A 66 28.95 -3.92 -4.14
N GLU A 67 29.43 -3.89 -5.38
CA GLU A 67 30.86 -3.83 -5.71
C GLU A 67 31.48 -2.50 -5.25
N LYS A 68 30.88 -1.37 -5.62
CA LYS A 68 31.41 -0.03 -5.33
C LYS A 68 31.57 0.25 -3.84
N TYR A 69 30.60 -0.19 -3.03
CA TYR A 69 30.60 0.08 -1.58
C TYR A 69 31.14 -1.08 -0.74
N SER A 70 31.76 -2.09 -1.37
CA SER A 70 32.35 -3.26 -0.70
C SER A 70 31.36 -3.99 0.22
N VAL A 71 30.12 -4.11 -0.22
CA VAL A 71 29.07 -4.85 0.49
C VAL A 71 29.21 -6.33 0.18
N ASN A 72 29.28 -7.17 1.20
CA ASN A 72 29.32 -8.62 1.04
C ASN A 72 27.92 -9.24 1.03
N GLU A 73 27.03 -8.67 1.84
CA GLU A 73 25.66 -9.12 1.99
C GLU A 73 24.81 -7.92 2.40
N PHE A 74 23.62 -7.77 1.83
CA PHE A 74 22.63 -6.85 2.35
C PHE A 74 21.22 -7.39 2.18
N HIS A 75 20.32 -6.87 3.00
CA HIS A 75 18.90 -7.16 2.91
C HIS A 75 18.11 -5.89 3.20
N LEU A 76 17.24 -5.54 2.26
CA LEU A 76 16.28 -4.47 2.37
C LEU A 76 14.88 -5.07 2.38
N SER A 77 14.06 -4.68 3.34
CA SER A 77 12.64 -4.98 3.36
C SER A 77 11.82 -3.73 3.60
N ILE A 78 10.72 -3.57 2.88
CA ILE A 78 9.74 -2.50 3.07
C ILE A 78 8.37 -3.16 3.21
N SER A 79 7.71 -2.92 4.34
CA SER A 79 6.46 -3.60 4.67
C SER A 79 5.38 -2.64 5.14
N ARG A 80 4.13 -2.98 4.85
CA ARG A 80 2.95 -2.31 5.39
C ARG A 80 2.06 -3.34 6.08
N GLY A 81 1.59 -2.97 7.27
CA GLY A 81 0.80 -3.84 8.13
C GLY A 81 1.67 -4.63 9.11
N ILE A 82 1.01 -5.44 9.93
CA ILE A 82 1.63 -6.26 10.97
C ILE A 82 1.19 -7.69 10.73
N TRP A 83 2.12 -8.65 10.87
CA TRP A 83 1.75 -10.05 10.88
C TRP A 83 0.91 -10.39 12.11
N ASP A 84 -0.31 -10.83 11.89
CA ASP A 84 -1.23 -11.18 12.96
C ASP A 84 -0.94 -12.60 13.47
N GLU A 85 -0.76 -12.75 14.79
CA GLU A 85 -0.55 -14.06 15.43
C GLU A 85 -1.71 -15.03 15.17
N ARG A 86 -2.92 -14.53 14.87
CA ARG A 86 -4.09 -15.34 14.50
C ARG A 86 -3.93 -16.09 13.19
N TRP A 87 -3.02 -15.64 12.32
CA TRP A 87 -2.69 -16.31 11.06
C TRP A 87 -1.79 -17.53 11.26
N GLY A 88 -1.28 -17.74 12.48
CA GLY A 88 -0.34 -18.81 12.80
C GLY A 88 1.12 -18.38 12.70
N SER A 89 1.98 -19.40 12.74
CA SER A 89 3.41 -19.22 12.56
C SER A 89 3.69 -18.60 11.20
N ASN A 90 4.62 -17.65 11.19
CA ASN A 90 5.24 -17.14 9.97
C ASN A 90 5.71 -18.36 9.17
N PHE A 91 5.12 -18.57 8.00
CA PHE A 91 5.54 -19.65 7.12
C PHE A 91 6.70 -19.20 6.24
N VAL A 92 6.92 -17.91 6.07
CA VAL A 92 8.10 -17.33 5.39
C VAL A 92 8.71 -16.24 6.25
N SER A 93 9.85 -15.70 5.81
CA SER A 93 10.48 -14.59 6.53
C SER A 93 9.59 -13.36 6.41
N VAL A 94 9.16 -12.83 7.55
CA VAL A 94 8.28 -11.67 7.67
C VAL A 94 9.13 -10.53 8.22
N SER A 95 8.92 -9.33 7.70
CA SER A 95 9.66 -8.13 8.08
C SER A 95 8.76 -7.20 8.91
N PRO A 96 9.33 -6.31 9.74
CA PRO A 96 8.55 -5.38 10.53
C PRO A 96 7.85 -4.35 9.63
N SER A 97 6.82 -3.69 10.16
CA SER A 97 6.21 -2.55 9.49
C SER A 97 7.23 -1.42 9.31
N GLY A 98 7.25 -0.80 8.13
CA GLY A 98 8.26 0.17 7.76
C GLY A 98 9.37 -0.45 6.91
N ALA A 99 10.48 0.29 6.78
CA ALA A 99 11.68 -0.21 6.12
C ALA A 99 12.69 -0.78 7.15
N GLU A 100 13.32 -1.90 6.84
CA GLU A 100 14.44 -2.48 7.59
C GLU A 100 15.58 -2.72 6.60
N LEU A 101 16.80 -2.31 6.98
CA LEU A 101 17.99 -2.46 6.18
C LEU A 101 19.14 -2.93 7.06
N TRP A 102 19.83 -3.97 6.61
CA TRP A 102 21.10 -4.37 7.18
C TRP A 102 22.08 -4.80 6.10
N ALA A 103 23.36 -4.55 6.35
CA ALA A 103 24.43 -4.86 5.42
C ALA A 103 25.71 -5.26 6.15
N TRP A 104 26.35 -6.31 5.65
CA TRP A 104 27.69 -6.72 6.02
C TRP A 104 28.69 -6.17 5.01
N PHE A 105 29.71 -5.48 5.52
CA PHE A 105 30.78 -4.93 4.69
C PHE A 105 31.99 -5.85 4.68
N GLY A 106 32.74 -5.85 3.59
CA GLY A 106 33.99 -6.60 3.49
C GLY A 106 35.06 -6.04 4.42
N ASN A 107 35.96 -6.88 4.92
CA ASN A 107 37.06 -6.47 5.80
C ASN A 107 38.01 -5.44 5.16
N GLN A 108 38.06 -5.40 3.82
CA GLN A 108 38.83 -4.40 3.08
C GLN A 108 38.24 -2.98 3.11
N THR A 109 37.06 -2.78 3.70
CA THR A 109 36.39 -1.49 3.74
C THR A 109 37.08 -0.58 4.75
N SER A 110 37.73 0.50 4.29
CA SER A 110 38.46 1.42 5.17
C SER A 110 37.54 2.22 6.11
N ASN A 111 36.37 2.65 5.62
CA ASN A 111 35.38 3.38 6.39
C ASN A 111 33.97 2.85 6.11
N VAL A 112 33.50 1.99 7.03
CA VAL A 112 32.19 1.35 6.92
C VAL A 112 31.04 2.36 7.03
N ASP A 113 31.19 3.41 7.84
CA ASP A 113 30.13 4.42 8.00
C ASP A 113 29.93 5.24 6.72
N GLN A 114 31.02 5.56 6.01
CA GLN A 114 30.94 6.22 4.70
C GLN A 114 30.30 5.30 3.65
N SER A 115 30.70 4.03 3.58
CA SER A 115 30.07 3.07 2.67
C SER A 115 28.59 2.85 2.97
N TRP A 116 28.20 2.85 4.25
CA TRP A 116 26.80 2.81 4.67
C TRP A 116 26.03 4.06 4.26
N PHE A 117 26.62 5.24 4.43
CA PHE A 117 26.05 6.50 3.97
C PHE A 117 25.77 6.44 2.45
N GLU A 118 26.74 6.04 1.65
CA GLU A 118 26.59 5.97 0.19
C GLU A 118 25.61 4.87 -0.26
N LEU A 119 25.62 3.71 0.42
CA LEU A 119 24.68 2.61 0.17
C LEU A 119 23.24 3.04 0.41
N THR A 120 22.94 3.66 1.56
CA THR A 120 21.59 4.10 1.92
C THR A 120 21.06 5.16 0.95
N HIS A 121 21.90 6.08 0.50
CA HIS A 121 21.57 7.06 -0.53
C HIS A 121 21.31 6.42 -1.91
N ALA A 122 22.13 5.45 -2.31
CA ALA A 122 21.93 4.75 -3.58
C ALA A 122 20.63 3.93 -3.59
N LEU A 123 20.38 3.15 -2.53
CA LEU A 123 19.15 2.36 -2.40
C LEU A 123 17.90 3.25 -2.29
N SER A 124 17.99 4.40 -1.62
CA SER A 124 16.92 5.41 -1.56
C SER A 124 16.48 5.85 -2.95
N GLY A 125 17.44 6.17 -3.83
CA GLY A 125 17.17 6.53 -5.22
C GLY A 125 16.64 5.38 -6.06
N LEU A 126 17.13 4.15 -5.85
CA LEU A 126 16.69 2.98 -6.62
C LEU A 126 15.26 2.55 -6.31
N PHE A 127 14.85 2.60 -5.03
CA PHE A 127 13.54 2.11 -4.60
C PHE A 127 12.53 3.22 -4.32
N CYS A 128 12.87 4.49 -4.61
CA CYS A 128 12.02 5.65 -4.34
C CYS A 128 11.55 5.69 -2.87
N ALA A 129 12.47 5.42 -1.95
CA ALA A 129 12.19 5.30 -0.52
C ALA A 129 13.07 6.25 0.30
N SER A 130 12.63 6.66 1.49
CA SER A 130 13.36 7.61 2.37
C SER A 130 14.55 7.00 3.12
N LEU A 131 15.24 6.01 2.52
CA LEU A 131 16.34 5.26 3.15
C LEU A 131 17.56 6.12 3.45
N ASN A 132 17.72 7.27 2.79
CA ASN A 132 18.75 8.26 3.09
C ASN A 132 18.70 8.78 4.53
N ARG A 133 17.53 8.67 5.20
CA ARG A 133 17.40 9.00 6.64
C ARG A 133 18.18 8.04 7.54
N LEU A 134 18.50 6.84 7.06
CA LEU A 134 19.26 5.83 7.81
C LEU A 134 20.78 6.03 7.74
N SER A 135 21.24 7.00 6.95
CA SER A 135 22.65 7.20 6.61
C SER A 135 23.52 7.66 7.79
N THR A 136 22.93 8.32 8.78
CA THR A 136 23.67 8.91 9.91
C THR A 136 23.68 8.00 11.13
N SER A 137 24.70 8.15 11.98
CA SER A 137 24.88 7.35 13.20
C SER A 137 23.72 7.47 14.20
N GLU A 138 22.87 8.47 14.04
CA GLU A 138 21.63 8.65 14.79
C GLU A 138 20.57 7.58 14.51
N HIS A 139 20.72 6.82 13.42
CA HIS A 139 19.70 5.92 12.90
C HIS A 139 20.17 4.48 12.68
N PHE A 140 21.45 4.14 12.94
CA PHE A 140 21.95 2.77 12.80
C PHE A 140 22.71 2.27 14.04
N THR A 141 22.90 0.95 14.12
CA THR A 141 23.78 0.28 15.08
C THR A 141 24.43 -0.95 14.46
N SER A 142 25.25 -1.68 15.23
CA SER A 142 25.89 -2.92 14.82
C SER A 142 25.57 -4.03 15.84
N PRO A 143 24.58 -4.90 15.58
CA PRO A 143 24.27 -6.04 16.44
C PRO A 143 25.40 -7.09 16.40
N VAL A 144 25.52 -7.90 17.45
CA VAL A 144 26.60 -8.90 17.58
C VAL A 144 26.12 -10.31 17.21
N HIS A 145 24.91 -10.69 17.63
CA HIS A 145 24.36 -12.05 17.52
C HIS A 145 23.08 -12.14 16.69
N SER A 146 22.18 -11.15 16.73
CA SER A 146 20.86 -11.24 16.07
C SER A 146 20.91 -11.31 14.54
N TYR A 147 21.94 -10.73 13.94
CA TYR A 147 22.13 -10.68 12.48
C TYR A 147 23.49 -11.24 12.14
N LYS A 148 23.60 -12.56 12.03
CA LYS A 148 24.79 -13.22 11.47
C LYS A 148 24.73 -13.23 9.93
N PRO A 149 25.88 -13.28 9.24
CA PRO A 149 25.92 -13.45 7.80
C PRO A 149 25.20 -14.73 7.40
N LEU A 150 24.34 -14.65 6.39
CA LEU A 150 23.66 -15.82 5.83
C LEU A 150 24.45 -16.42 4.67
N GLY A 151 25.23 -15.57 3.99
CA GLY A 151 26.11 -15.99 2.90
C GLY A 151 27.46 -16.52 3.37
N VAL A 152 28.29 -16.90 2.40
CA VAL A 152 29.67 -17.35 2.62
C VAL A 152 30.63 -16.21 2.32
N SER A 153 31.67 -16.09 3.14
CA SER A 153 32.76 -15.14 2.90
C SER A 153 33.75 -15.73 1.88
N GLU A 154 34.50 -14.89 1.17
CA GLU A 154 35.66 -15.38 0.41
C GLU A 154 36.57 -16.22 1.35
N PHE A 155 37.05 -17.38 0.88
CA PHE A 155 37.89 -18.28 1.66
C PHE A 155 39.03 -17.51 2.36
N GLY A 156 39.06 -17.58 3.69
CA GLY A 156 40.09 -16.95 4.52
C GLY A 156 39.83 -15.49 4.93
N LYS A 157 38.73 -14.85 4.52
CA LYS A 157 38.35 -13.51 5.01
C LYS A 157 37.25 -13.62 6.06
N VAL A 158 37.44 -12.99 7.22
CA VAL A 158 36.38 -12.80 8.22
C VAL A 158 35.41 -11.75 7.69
N PHE A 159 34.10 -11.93 7.93
CA PHE A 159 33.12 -10.87 7.68
C PHE A 159 33.55 -9.59 8.41
N GLY A 160 33.43 -8.43 7.74
CA GLY A 160 33.79 -7.13 8.31
C GLY A 160 32.73 -6.67 9.32
N GLU A 161 32.44 -5.36 9.36
CA GLU A 161 31.40 -4.86 10.27
C GLU A 161 30.00 -4.91 9.65
N ILE A 162 28.99 -5.07 10.50
CA ILE A 162 27.58 -4.95 10.13
C ILE A 162 27.04 -3.55 10.46
N ARG A 163 26.10 -3.08 9.64
CA ARG A 163 25.21 -1.96 9.97
C ARG A 163 23.76 -2.42 9.87
N TYR A 164 22.97 -2.03 10.86
CA TYR A 164 21.56 -2.37 10.99
C TYR A 164 20.75 -1.13 11.32
N SER A 165 19.61 -0.96 10.66
CA SER A 165 18.70 0.16 10.87
C SER A 165 17.26 -0.18 10.52
N GLN A 166 16.31 0.53 11.14
CA GLN A 166 14.89 0.48 10.82
C GLN A 166 14.30 1.89 10.69
N LEU A 167 13.39 2.06 9.74
CA LEU A 167 12.57 3.25 9.52
C LEU A 167 11.07 2.87 9.59
N PRO A 168 10.48 2.82 10.80
CA PRO A 168 9.11 2.32 11.01
C PRO A 168 8.01 3.04 10.20
N GLY A 169 8.22 4.32 9.88
CA GLY A 169 7.24 5.14 9.15
C GLY A 169 7.27 4.97 7.63
N GLU A 170 8.24 4.24 7.08
CA GLU A 170 8.41 4.04 5.63
C GLU A 170 7.58 2.83 5.16
N ALA A 171 6.28 3.02 4.98
CA ALA A 171 5.38 1.96 4.51
C ALA A 171 5.55 1.68 3.01
N LEU A 172 5.27 0.44 2.59
CA LEU A 172 5.32 0.04 1.19
C LEU A 172 4.26 0.78 0.35
N CYS A 173 4.70 1.37 -0.75
CA CYS A 173 3.88 2.13 -1.70
C CYS A 173 4.05 1.63 -3.15
N SER A 174 3.16 2.04 -4.05
CA SER A 174 3.17 1.64 -5.45
C SER A 174 4.43 2.07 -6.21
N GLU A 175 5.02 3.17 -5.74
CA GLU A 175 6.23 3.81 -6.20
C GLU A 175 7.48 2.98 -5.88
N ASN A 176 7.44 2.15 -4.82
CA ASN A 176 8.52 1.22 -4.49
C ASN A 176 8.42 -0.09 -5.29
N LEU A 177 7.20 -0.57 -5.53
CA LEU A 177 6.96 -1.81 -6.26
C LEU A 177 7.35 -1.70 -7.74
N THR A 178 7.18 -0.52 -8.34
CA THR A 178 7.51 -0.26 -9.74
C THR A 178 9.00 -0.45 -10.07
N PRO A 179 9.97 0.14 -9.35
CA PRO A 179 11.39 -0.15 -9.57
C PRO A 179 11.78 -1.58 -9.18
N TRP A 180 11.18 -2.15 -8.12
CA TRP A 180 11.43 -3.54 -7.73
C TRP A 180 11.06 -4.52 -8.86
N THR A 181 9.85 -4.41 -9.41
CA THR A 181 9.43 -5.27 -10.54
C THR A 181 10.25 -5.05 -11.82
N LYS A 182 10.95 -3.93 -11.98
CA LYS A 182 11.85 -3.68 -13.13
C LYS A 182 13.14 -4.50 -13.05
N TYR A 183 13.52 -5.00 -11.88
CA TYR A 183 14.72 -5.81 -11.69
C TYR A 183 14.52 -7.29 -11.97
N LEU A 184 13.27 -7.75 -12.00
CA LEU A 184 12.93 -9.07 -12.48
C LEU A 184 13.26 -9.20 -13.99
N PRO A 185 13.93 -10.28 -14.44
CA PRO A 185 14.28 -10.50 -15.84
C PRO A 185 13.09 -10.38 -16.81
N CYS A 186 11.95 -10.96 -16.45
CA CYS A 186 10.71 -10.92 -17.24
C CYS A 186 9.75 -9.79 -16.83
N LYS A 187 10.15 -8.95 -15.87
CA LYS A 187 9.38 -7.82 -15.32
C LYS A 187 7.97 -8.27 -14.89
N SER A 188 6.98 -7.39 -15.00
CA SER A 188 5.57 -7.68 -14.73
C SER A 188 4.76 -8.07 -15.98
N PHE A 189 5.42 -8.44 -17.08
CA PHE A 189 4.75 -8.69 -18.37
C PHE A 189 4.33 -10.16 -18.54
N VAL A 190 5.21 -11.10 -18.20
CA VAL A 190 5.03 -12.55 -18.39
C VAL A 190 5.54 -13.34 -17.19
N GLY A 191 5.19 -14.64 -17.11
CA GLY A 191 5.55 -15.51 -15.99
C GLY A 191 4.82 -15.13 -14.70
N LEU A 192 5.38 -15.50 -13.54
CA LEU A 192 4.74 -15.19 -12.26
C LEU A 192 4.72 -13.68 -11.96
N GLY A 193 5.64 -12.92 -12.56
CA GLY A 193 5.65 -11.46 -12.53
C GLY A 193 4.36 -10.82 -13.07
N SER A 194 3.63 -11.49 -13.97
CA SER A 194 2.35 -10.95 -14.51
C SER A 194 1.24 -10.88 -13.47
N LEU A 195 1.35 -11.60 -12.35
CA LEU A 195 0.38 -11.58 -11.26
C LEU A 195 0.56 -10.35 -10.35
N LEU A 196 1.67 -9.62 -10.49
CA LEU A 196 2.06 -8.52 -9.61
C LEU A 196 1.36 -7.20 -9.98
N ARG A 197 0.04 -7.12 -9.73
CA ARG A 197 -0.75 -5.93 -10.02
C ARG A 197 -0.85 -5.01 -8.80
N PRO A 198 -0.30 -3.77 -8.84
CA PRO A 198 -0.31 -2.87 -7.68
C PRO A 198 -1.71 -2.63 -7.11
N THR A 199 -2.71 -2.40 -7.97
CA THR A 199 -4.08 -2.08 -7.56
C THR A 199 -4.76 -3.18 -6.74
N SER A 200 -4.34 -4.44 -6.88
CA SER A 200 -4.83 -5.52 -6.02
C SER A 200 -3.92 -5.74 -4.82
N LEU A 201 -2.60 -5.80 -5.02
CA LEU A 201 -1.63 -6.09 -3.95
C LEU A 201 -1.75 -5.12 -2.78
N PHE A 202 -2.02 -3.83 -3.02
CA PHE A 202 -2.15 -2.85 -1.94
C PHE A 202 -3.51 -2.85 -1.22
N LYS A 203 -4.45 -3.74 -1.61
CA LYS A 203 -5.68 -4.02 -0.85
C LYS A 203 -5.46 -5.05 0.26
N SER A 204 -4.31 -5.72 0.30
CA SER A 204 -3.95 -6.72 1.31
C SER A 204 -3.85 -6.10 2.71
N ASN A 205 -4.14 -6.87 3.76
CA ASN A 205 -3.96 -6.45 5.15
C ASN A 205 -2.48 -6.36 5.55
N TYR A 206 -1.64 -7.19 4.94
CA TYR A 206 -0.20 -7.19 5.12
C TYR A 206 0.47 -7.37 3.77
N ASN A 207 1.48 -6.55 3.48
CA ASN A 207 2.39 -6.75 2.37
C ASN A 207 3.82 -6.43 2.77
N THR A 208 4.76 -7.21 2.25
CA THR A 208 6.19 -6.99 2.46
C THR A 208 6.93 -7.31 1.17
N MET A 209 7.78 -6.37 0.78
CA MET A 209 8.66 -6.48 -0.37
C MET A 209 10.09 -6.55 0.16
N THR A 210 10.86 -7.54 -0.30
CA THR A 210 12.26 -7.68 0.09
C THR A 210 13.17 -7.82 -1.13
N ILE A 211 14.41 -7.38 -0.95
CA ILE A 211 15.51 -7.63 -1.86
C ILE A 211 16.75 -7.92 -1.03
N GLY A 212 17.44 -9.01 -1.35
CA GLY A 212 18.63 -9.46 -0.65
C GLY A 212 19.72 -9.86 -1.63
N VAL A 213 20.96 -9.52 -1.30
CA VAL A 213 22.13 -10.03 -2.01
C VAL A 213 23.03 -10.73 -1.02
N ARG A 214 23.47 -11.94 -1.34
CA ARG A 214 24.48 -12.66 -0.56
C ARG A 214 25.38 -13.50 -1.48
N ARG A 215 26.54 -13.90 -0.97
CA ARG A 215 27.40 -14.88 -1.63
C ARG A 215 27.06 -16.29 -1.17
N ILE A 216 27.05 -17.25 -2.07
CA ILE A 216 26.71 -18.66 -1.80
C ILE A 216 27.75 -19.60 -2.40
N CYS A 217 27.86 -20.81 -1.88
CA CYS A 217 28.64 -21.89 -2.52
C CYS A 217 27.82 -22.49 -3.65
N LEU A 218 28.39 -22.62 -4.85
CA LEU A 218 27.73 -23.28 -5.97
C LEU A 218 27.97 -24.80 -5.98
N ASP A 219 29.00 -25.26 -5.29
CA ASP A 219 29.37 -26.66 -5.12
C ASP A 219 29.41 -27.06 -3.64
N LEU A 220 29.30 -28.35 -3.36
CA LEU A 220 29.25 -28.90 -1.99
C LEU A 220 30.54 -28.65 -1.20
N GLU A 221 31.69 -28.61 -1.87
CA GLU A 221 33.00 -28.31 -1.26
C GLU A 221 33.31 -26.80 -1.22
N CYS A 222 32.41 -25.98 -1.80
CA CYS A 222 32.50 -24.53 -1.90
C CYS A 222 33.73 -23.98 -2.65
N TYR A 223 34.39 -24.75 -3.52
CA TYR A 223 35.50 -24.21 -4.32
C TYR A 223 35.08 -23.05 -5.22
N THR A 224 33.81 -23.04 -5.63
CA THR A 224 33.21 -22.02 -6.47
C THR A 224 32.19 -21.23 -5.68
N VAL A 225 32.47 -19.93 -5.54
CA VAL A 225 31.55 -18.98 -4.93
C VAL A 225 30.71 -18.34 -6.04
N GLY A 226 29.43 -18.17 -5.74
CA GLY A 226 28.47 -17.46 -6.55
C GLY A 226 27.86 -16.28 -5.81
N LEU A 227 27.18 -15.42 -6.55
CA LEU A 227 26.36 -14.36 -6.01
C LEU A 227 24.88 -14.70 -6.24
N GLU A 228 24.09 -14.55 -5.21
CA GLU A 228 22.64 -14.74 -5.22
C GLU A 228 21.95 -13.39 -4.98
N LEU A 229 21.00 -13.07 -5.83
CA LEU A 229 20.01 -12.01 -5.63
C LEU A 229 18.64 -12.67 -5.38
N THR A 230 18.04 -12.37 -4.25
CA THR A 230 16.67 -12.79 -3.91
C THR A 230 15.74 -11.59 -3.87
N GLU A 231 14.61 -11.72 -4.53
CA GLU A 231 13.53 -10.75 -4.52
C GLU A 231 12.26 -11.46 -4.07
N THR A 232 11.68 -11.04 -2.94
CA THR A 232 10.44 -11.65 -2.45
C THR A 232 9.32 -10.64 -2.25
N LEU A 233 8.08 -11.08 -2.46
CA LEU A 233 6.88 -10.32 -2.15
C LEU A 233 5.89 -11.23 -1.43
N THR A 234 5.55 -10.89 -0.19
CA THR A 234 4.51 -11.61 0.56
C THR A 234 3.31 -10.72 0.76
N VAL A 235 2.11 -11.21 0.47
CA VAL A 235 0.85 -10.51 0.68
C VAL A 235 -0.18 -11.39 1.37
N VAL A 236 -0.96 -10.81 2.28
CA VAL A 236 -2.04 -11.50 3.00
C VAL A 236 -3.36 -10.77 2.80
N PHE A 237 -4.34 -11.47 2.25
CA PHE A 237 -5.68 -10.94 1.98
C PHE A 237 -6.70 -11.49 2.95
N ASP A 238 -7.64 -10.63 3.35
CA ASP A 238 -8.86 -11.00 4.05
C ASP A 238 -10.00 -11.25 3.06
N ARG A 239 -10.38 -12.52 2.89
CA ARG A 239 -11.45 -12.96 2.00
C ARG A 239 -12.82 -12.52 2.48
N SER A 240 -13.01 -12.25 3.78
CA SER A 240 -14.30 -11.79 4.32
C SER A 240 -14.71 -10.42 3.80
N LEU A 241 -13.72 -9.60 3.40
CA LEU A 241 -13.95 -8.30 2.76
C LEU A 241 -14.20 -8.40 1.25
N MET A 242 -13.87 -9.54 0.65
CA MET A 242 -13.92 -9.75 -0.81
C MET A 242 -15.10 -10.62 -1.26
N PHE A 243 -15.56 -11.54 -0.42
CA PHE A 243 -16.60 -12.50 -0.75
C PHE A 243 -17.74 -12.48 0.30
N PRO A 244 -18.99 -12.76 -0.08
CA PRO A 244 -20.13 -12.75 0.85
C PRO A 244 -20.02 -13.74 2.01
N LYS A 245 -19.31 -14.86 1.82
CA LYS A 245 -19.06 -15.89 2.83
C LYS A 245 -17.60 -16.35 2.77
N ILE A 246 -17.02 -16.75 3.90
CA ILE A 246 -15.65 -17.28 3.97
C ILE A 246 -15.51 -18.61 3.20
N THR A 247 -16.57 -19.41 3.18
CA THR A 247 -16.66 -20.68 2.43
C THR A 247 -16.87 -20.50 0.93
N SER A 248 -17.10 -19.27 0.44
CA SER A 248 -17.25 -19.03 -0.98
C SER A 248 -15.99 -19.47 -1.73
N PRO A 249 -16.14 -20.17 -2.86
CA PRO A 249 -14.99 -20.57 -3.66
C PRO A 249 -14.25 -19.33 -4.16
N TRP A 250 -12.93 -19.35 -4.09
CA TRP A 250 -12.06 -18.25 -4.49
C TRP A 250 -11.01 -18.74 -5.47
N SER A 251 -10.41 -17.85 -6.25
CA SER A 251 -9.37 -18.18 -7.22
C SER A 251 -8.25 -17.16 -7.16
N ILE A 252 -7.09 -17.48 -7.72
CA ILE A 252 -5.96 -16.54 -7.78
C ILE A 252 -6.38 -15.25 -8.49
N LYS A 253 -7.18 -15.37 -9.57
CA LYS A 253 -7.72 -14.26 -10.35
C LYS A 253 -8.72 -13.44 -9.54
N SER A 254 -9.58 -14.05 -8.73
CA SER A 254 -10.55 -13.29 -7.93
C SER A 254 -9.88 -12.47 -6.84
N ILE A 255 -8.78 -12.95 -6.25
CA ILE A 255 -8.03 -12.22 -5.22
C ILE A 255 -7.04 -11.23 -5.85
N LEU A 256 -6.10 -11.70 -6.68
CA LEU A 256 -5.04 -10.86 -7.26
C LEU A 256 -5.53 -9.96 -8.42
N SER A 257 -6.75 -10.15 -8.92
CA SER A 257 -7.29 -9.40 -10.08
C SER A 257 -6.34 -9.39 -11.28
N SER A 258 -5.59 -10.48 -11.44
CA SER A 258 -4.60 -10.68 -12.50
C SER A 258 -4.62 -12.11 -13.02
N GLU A 259 -4.01 -12.31 -14.17
CA GLU A 259 -3.89 -13.59 -14.86
C GLU A 259 -2.42 -13.89 -15.16
N LEU A 260 -2.13 -15.18 -15.21
CA LEU A 260 -0.82 -15.67 -15.60
C LEU A 260 -0.67 -15.52 -17.12
N ARG A 261 0.35 -14.77 -17.56
CA ARG A 261 0.58 -14.48 -18.98
C ARG A 261 1.85 -15.18 -19.45
N GLY A 262 1.69 -16.19 -20.29
CA GLY A 262 2.82 -16.93 -20.88
C GLY A 262 3.76 -17.52 -19.81
N THR A 263 4.97 -17.84 -20.24
CA THR A 263 6.06 -18.29 -19.37
C THR A 263 7.24 -17.32 -19.49
N CYS A 264 8.08 -17.26 -18.46
CA CYS A 264 9.29 -16.44 -18.49
C CYS A 264 10.42 -17.23 -19.14
N ASP A 265 10.84 -16.87 -20.36
CA ASP A 265 11.91 -17.58 -21.09
C ASP A 265 13.27 -17.48 -20.40
N ALA A 266 13.47 -16.44 -19.58
CA ALA A 266 14.68 -16.27 -18.77
C ALA A 266 14.71 -17.17 -17.52
N ALA A 267 13.56 -17.74 -17.12
CA ALA A 267 13.48 -18.60 -15.95
C ALA A 267 13.82 -20.04 -16.31
N ASN A 268 14.80 -20.61 -15.60
CA ASN A 268 15.13 -22.03 -15.64
C ASN A 268 13.98 -22.85 -15.05
N SER A 269 13.29 -22.30 -14.05
CA SER A 269 12.10 -22.92 -13.48
C SER A 269 11.07 -21.92 -13.01
N SER A 270 9.81 -22.25 -13.31
CA SER A 270 8.63 -21.49 -12.89
C SER A 270 7.64 -22.44 -12.22
N ARG A 271 7.39 -22.26 -10.91
CA ARG A 271 6.55 -23.19 -10.13
C ARG A 271 5.53 -22.49 -9.25
N VAL A 272 4.37 -23.14 -9.07
CA VAL A 272 3.35 -22.77 -8.10
C VAL A 272 3.21 -23.89 -7.08
N PHE A 273 3.40 -23.57 -5.81
CA PHE A 273 3.22 -24.46 -4.67
C PHE A 273 1.95 -24.10 -3.91
N ILE A 274 1.07 -25.09 -3.73
CA ILE A 274 -0.08 -24.99 -2.84
C ILE A 274 0.29 -25.69 -1.55
N LEU A 275 0.32 -24.91 -0.47
CA LEU A 275 0.76 -25.38 0.84
C LEU A 275 -0.40 -25.97 1.63
N THR A 276 -0.06 -26.91 2.50
CA THR A 276 -0.99 -27.50 3.46
C THR A 276 -1.53 -26.42 4.41
N SER A 277 -2.85 -26.30 4.46
CA SER A 277 -3.59 -25.33 5.26
C SER A 277 -4.11 -25.94 6.57
N TYR A 278 -4.58 -25.09 7.48
CA TYR A 278 -5.21 -25.56 8.72
C TYR A 278 -6.63 -26.11 8.49
N GLU A 279 -7.39 -25.46 7.63
CA GLU A 279 -8.68 -25.96 7.13
C GLU A 279 -8.41 -26.86 5.92
N ASN A 280 -9.26 -27.86 5.66
CA ASN A 280 -9.12 -28.67 4.45
C ASN A 280 -9.38 -27.79 3.23
N THR A 281 -8.33 -27.49 2.48
CA THR A 281 -8.42 -26.84 1.17
C THR A 281 -8.52 -27.92 0.11
N ASN A 282 -9.66 -27.98 -0.58
CA ASN A 282 -9.82 -28.90 -1.70
C ASN A 282 -9.11 -28.32 -2.93
N LEU A 283 -8.19 -29.10 -3.50
CA LEU A 283 -7.59 -28.78 -4.79
C LEU A 283 -8.63 -28.93 -5.92
N PRO A 284 -8.55 -28.13 -7.00
CA PRO A 284 -9.41 -28.28 -8.16
C PRO A 284 -9.22 -29.66 -8.83
N SER A 285 -10.31 -30.19 -9.39
CA SER A 285 -10.47 -31.58 -9.86
C SER A 285 -9.57 -32.02 -11.03
N HIS A 286 -8.84 -31.10 -11.68
CA HIS A 286 -7.82 -31.44 -12.68
C HIS A 286 -6.47 -31.81 -12.02
N ASN A 287 -6.45 -32.96 -11.35
CA ASN A 287 -5.25 -33.53 -10.71
C ASN A 287 -4.18 -34.05 -11.70
N VAL A 288 -4.42 -34.00 -13.02
CA VAL A 288 -3.55 -34.66 -14.02
C VAL A 288 -2.15 -34.02 -14.11
N LEU A 289 -2.02 -32.74 -13.77
CA LEU A 289 -0.77 -31.97 -13.87
C LEU A 289 -0.11 -31.70 -12.51
N LYS A 290 -0.65 -32.30 -11.45
CA LYS A 290 -0.14 -32.14 -10.09
C LYS A 290 1.15 -32.93 -9.95
N ILE A 291 2.23 -32.25 -9.56
CA ILE A 291 3.47 -32.90 -9.13
C ILE A 291 3.34 -33.17 -7.63
N ASP A 292 3.37 -34.44 -7.26
CA ASP A 292 3.40 -34.84 -5.86
C ASP A 292 4.81 -34.69 -5.29
N TYR A 293 4.89 -34.04 -4.12
CA TYR A 293 6.13 -33.90 -3.36
C TYR A 293 6.09 -34.83 -2.15
N PRO A 294 7.25 -35.37 -1.73
CA PRO A 294 7.33 -36.19 -0.52
C PRO A 294 7.12 -35.37 0.77
N ASP A 295 7.25 -34.05 0.69
CA ASP A 295 7.11 -33.14 1.82
C ASP A 295 5.62 -32.89 2.15
N SER A 296 5.20 -33.24 3.36
CA SER A 296 3.80 -33.13 3.81
C SER A 296 3.30 -31.69 3.94
N ARG A 297 4.18 -30.70 3.85
CA ARG A 297 3.84 -29.27 3.83
C ARG A 297 3.33 -28.81 2.45
N VAL A 298 3.57 -29.59 1.40
CA VAL A 298 3.14 -29.30 0.03
C VAL A 298 1.90 -30.15 -0.30
N LEU A 299 0.76 -29.48 -0.49
CA LEU A 299 -0.48 -30.14 -0.91
C LEU A 299 -0.43 -30.50 -2.39
N GLY A 300 0.16 -29.64 -3.22
CA GLY A 300 0.41 -29.88 -4.64
C GLY A 300 1.32 -28.83 -5.26
N ALA A 301 2.09 -29.23 -6.27
CA ALA A 301 2.97 -28.34 -7.03
C ALA A 301 2.66 -28.40 -8.52
N TYR A 302 2.84 -27.29 -9.22
CA TYR A 302 2.55 -27.16 -10.65
C TYR A 302 3.66 -26.37 -11.35
N LEU A 303 4.03 -26.81 -12.54
CA LEU A 303 4.95 -26.08 -13.42
C LEU A 303 4.14 -25.08 -14.26
N THR A 304 4.57 -23.82 -14.26
CA THR A 304 3.85 -22.72 -14.92
C THR A 304 3.63 -22.97 -16.42
N LYS A 305 4.57 -23.66 -17.08
CA LYS A 305 4.46 -24.05 -18.49
C LYS A 305 3.36 -25.06 -18.81
N ASP A 306 3.01 -25.90 -17.84
CA ASP A 306 2.03 -26.95 -18.00
C ASP A 306 0.64 -26.47 -17.57
N LEU A 307 0.56 -25.30 -16.91
CA LEU A 307 -0.69 -24.74 -16.42
C LEU A 307 -1.55 -24.19 -17.57
N PRO A 308 -2.85 -24.53 -17.61
CA PRO A 308 -3.76 -23.93 -18.57
C PRO A 308 -3.93 -22.42 -18.29
N PRO A 309 -4.26 -21.60 -19.31
CA PRO A 309 -4.49 -20.17 -19.14
C PRO A 309 -5.55 -19.83 -18.08
N LEU A 310 -6.51 -20.73 -17.86
CA LEU A 310 -7.58 -20.62 -16.88
C LEU A 310 -7.17 -21.01 -15.46
N PHE A 311 -5.92 -21.42 -15.21
CA PHE A 311 -5.48 -21.88 -13.88
C PHE A 311 -5.75 -20.87 -12.77
N THR A 312 -5.51 -19.59 -13.04
CA THR A 312 -5.78 -18.54 -12.06
C THR A 312 -7.26 -18.40 -11.74
N SER A 313 -8.16 -18.87 -12.60
CA SER A 313 -9.60 -18.84 -12.40
C SER A 313 -10.14 -20.09 -11.70
N PHE A 314 -9.31 -21.09 -11.40
CA PHE A 314 -9.77 -22.30 -10.73
C PHE A 314 -10.23 -22.03 -9.29
N PRO A 315 -11.42 -22.52 -8.91
CA PRO A 315 -11.96 -22.29 -7.58
C PRO A 315 -11.30 -23.23 -6.56
N PHE A 316 -10.69 -22.63 -5.56
CA PHE A 316 -10.35 -23.24 -4.27
C PHE A 316 -11.58 -23.17 -3.37
N ALA A 317 -11.89 -24.29 -2.71
CA ALA A 317 -12.95 -24.34 -1.71
C ALA A 317 -12.35 -24.71 -0.35
N THR A 318 -12.62 -23.87 0.66
CA THR A 318 -12.34 -24.15 2.07
C THR A 318 -13.58 -24.68 2.75
N THR A 319 -13.45 -25.85 3.37
CA THR A 319 -14.52 -26.38 4.24
C THR A 319 -14.35 -25.86 5.65
N GLU A 320 -15.37 -25.18 6.18
CA GLU A 320 -15.50 -24.83 7.61
C GLU A 320 -15.67 -26.11 8.45
N LYS A 321 -14.61 -26.88 8.63
CA LYS A 321 -14.51 -27.71 9.84
C LYS A 321 -14.01 -26.78 10.93
N LYS A 322 -14.71 -26.71 12.06
CA LYS A 322 -14.18 -26.11 13.30
C LYS A 322 -12.85 -26.78 13.58
N SER A 323 -11.76 -26.09 13.23
CA SER A 323 -10.41 -26.52 13.55
C SER A 323 -10.33 -26.72 15.07
N THR A 324 -9.99 -27.93 15.49
CA THR A 324 -9.63 -28.21 16.89
C THR A 324 -8.22 -27.71 17.21
N TRP A 325 -7.46 -27.31 16.19
CA TRP A 325 -6.07 -26.89 16.30
C TRP A 325 -6.00 -25.38 16.58
N GLN A 326 -5.37 -25.02 17.71
CA GLN A 326 -5.08 -23.62 18.01
C GLN A 326 -4.04 -23.10 17.00
N HIS A 327 -4.44 -22.17 16.14
CA HIS A 327 -3.63 -21.54 15.09
C HIS A 327 -2.56 -20.59 15.64
N LEU A 328 -1.96 -20.88 16.80
CA LEU A 328 -1.02 -19.97 17.45
C LEU A 328 0.43 -20.36 17.13
N PRO A 329 1.31 -19.37 16.93
CA PRO A 329 2.73 -19.62 16.69
C PRO A 329 3.42 -20.22 17.92
N LEU A 330 4.50 -20.96 17.70
CA LEU A 330 5.31 -21.58 18.76
C LEU A 330 5.85 -20.54 19.76
N VAL A 331 6.35 -19.42 19.21
CA VAL A 331 6.83 -18.26 19.95
C VAL A 331 6.11 -17.04 19.42
N SER A 332 5.67 -16.18 20.33
CA SER A 332 4.98 -14.95 19.99
C SER A 332 5.61 -13.78 20.74
N ALA A 333 5.73 -12.63 20.10
CA ALA A 333 6.53 -11.51 20.59
C ALA A 333 5.80 -10.18 20.39
N THR A 334 5.47 -9.50 21.49
CA THR A 334 4.84 -8.18 21.44
C THR A 334 5.64 -7.15 22.22
N LYS A 335 5.53 -5.88 21.82
CA LYS A 335 6.19 -4.74 22.47
C LYS A 335 5.13 -3.69 22.75
N HIS A 336 5.06 -3.24 23.99
CA HIS A 336 4.13 -2.22 24.45
C HIS A 336 4.88 -1.08 25.12
N ILE A 337 4.38 0.14 24.95
CA ILE A 337 4.87 1.31 25.67
C ILE A 337 4.17 1.38 27.02
N THR A 338 4.96 1.70 28.05
CA THR A 338 4.49 1.90 29.42
C THR A 338 4.78 3.32 29.89
N GLY A 339 4.15 3.72 31.00
CA GLY A 339 4.29 5.05 31.59
C GLY A 339 3.31 6.08 31.00
N SER A 340 3.03 7.11 31.81
CA SER A 340 2.14 8.22 31.45
C SER A 340 2.86 9.55 31.58
N GLY A 341 2.42 10.54 30.80
CA GLY A 341 2.95 11.90 30.81
C GLY A 341 4.06 12.19 29.79
N ASN A 342 4.62 13.39 29.88
CA ASN A 342 5.47 13.97 28.83
C ASN A 342 6.97 13.82 29.08
N VAL A 343 7.39 13.28 30.23
CA VAL A 343 8.81 13.24 30.65
C VAL A 343 9.40 11.83 30.63
N ARG A 344 8.67 10.85 31.18
CA ARG A 344 9.13 9.46 31.28
C ARG A 344 8.20 8.54 30.49
N GLY A 345 8.77 7.44 30.03
CA GLY A 345 8.07 6.32 29.45
C GLY A 345 8.84 5.04 29.76
N GLY A 346 8.36 3.93 29.23
CA GLY A 346 9.04 2.66 29.30
C GLY A 346 8.59 1.74 28.19
N VAL A 347 9.25 0.60 28.11
CA VAL A 347 8.91 -0.48 27.20
C VAL A 347 8.68 -1.73 28.02
N LYS A 348 7.67 -2.49 27.65
CA LYS A 348 7.42 -3.86 28.10
C LYS A 348 7.33 -4.75 26.87
N ALA A 349 8.36 -5.56 26.64
CA ALA A 349 8.35 -6.61 25.65
C ALA A 349 7.92 -7.94 26.28
N LEU A 350 7.05 -8.66 25.59
CA LEU A 350 6.39 -9.88 26.03
C LEU A 350 6.72 -11.00 25.06
N LEU A 351 7.42 -12.02 25.54
CA LEU A 351 7.83 -13.18 24.76
C LEU A 351 7.09 -14.40 25.30
N THR A 352 6.13 -14.91 24.54
CA THR A 352 5.28 -16.01 24.97
C THR A 352 5.68 -17.30 24.26
N SER A 353 6.10 -18.30 25.04
CA SER A 353 6.41 -19.65 24.56
C SER A 353 5.20 -20.56 24.69
N ARG A 354 4.84 -21.21 23.59
CA ARG A 354 3.86 -22.31 23.55
C ARG A 354 4.54 -23.65 23.25
N ALA A 355 5.87 -23.67 23.22
CA ALA A 355 6.66 -24.88 23.19
C ALA A 355 6.62 -25.57 24.56
N ASP A 356 6.60 -26.89 24.56
CA ASP A 356 6.75 -27.75 25.74
C ASP A 356 8.22 -28.05 26.08
N PHE A 357 9.15 -27.39 25.39
CA PHE A 357 10.58 -27.44 25.65
C PHE A 357 11.17 -26.03 25.79
N HIS A 358 12.34 -25.95 26.41
CA HIS A 358 13.10 -24.71 26.57
C HIS A 358 13.80 -24.33 25.26
N MET A 359 13.82 -23.04 24.94
CA MET A 359 14.48 -22.52 23.74
C MET A 359 15.47 -21.42 24.09
N MET A 360 16.61 -21.41 23.41
CA MET A 360 17.54 -20.28 23.45
C MET A 360 17.09 -19.24 22.45
N ILE A 361 16.89 -18.01 22.91
CA ILE A 361 16.45 -16.91 22.07
C ILE A 361 17.43 -15.73 22.17
N VAL A 362 17.60 -15.04 21.05
CA VAL A 362 18.30 -13.76 20.98
C VAL A 362 17.27 -12.66 20.83
N TYR A 363 17.21 -11.76 21.81
CA TYR A 363 16.35 -10.58 21.78
C TYR A 363 17.21 -9.35 21.49
N PHE A 364 16.82 -8.57 20.49
CA PHE A 364 17.51 -7.34 20.11
C PHE A 364 16.53 -6.19 19.94
N ASP A 365 16.76 -5.09 20.64
CA ASP A 365 15.92 -3.90 20.60
C ASP A 365 16.73 -2.67 20.20
N LEU A 366 16.28 -1.99 19.15
CA LEU A 366 16.86 -0.76 18.63
C LEU A 366 16.07 0.43 19.17
N ILE A 367 16.75 1.32 19.89
CA ILE A 367 16.11 2.37 20.67
C ILE A 367 16.61 3.74 20.20
N PRO A 368 15.75 4.58 19.61
CA PRO A 368 16.14 5.89 19.10
C PRO A 368 16.69 6.82 20.17
N TRP A 369 17.54 7.76 19.76
CA TRP A 369 18.21 8.68 20.69
C TRP A 369 17.26 9.59 21.49
N TYR A 370 16.03 9.79 21.01
CA TYR A 370 14.99 10.57 21.70
C TYR A 370 14.33 9.82 22.86
N ALA A 371 14.54 8.50 22.96
CA ALA A 371 14.16 7.67 24.09
C ALA A 371 15.43 7.33 24.89
N GLN A 372 15.81 8.20 25.82
CA GLN A 372 17.02 8.01 26.61
C GLN A 372 16.81 6.97 27.71
N VAL A 373 17.30 5.75 27.49
CA VAL A 373 17.07 4.59 28.36
C VAL A 373 17.85 4.66 29.67
N PHE A 374 17.22 4.28 30.77
CA PHE A 374 17.86 4.01 32.04
C PHE A 374 18.19 2.51 32.15
N PHE A 375 19.39 2.09 31.76
CA PHE A 375 19.73 0.66 31.76
C PHE A 375 19.67 0.00 33.16
N SER A 376 19.79 0.78 34.24
CA SER A 376 19.56 0.32 35.61
C SER A 376 18.13 -0.13 35.89
N SER A 377 17.17 0.27 35.05
CA SER A 377 15.77 -0.15 35.14
C SER A 377 15.46 -1.44 34.38
N LEU A 378 16.44 -2.00 33.65
CA LEU A 378 16.25 -3.24 32.89
C LEU A 378 15.92 -4.38 33.84
N ARG A 379 14.74 -4.97 33.68
CA ARG A 379 14.29 -6.16 34.41
C ARG A 379 13.82 -7.21 33.43
N ILE A 380 14.26 -8.45 33.67
CA ILE A 380 13.89 -9.62 32.88
C ILE A 380 13.33 -10.65 33.85
N TYR A 381 12.09 -11.06 33.66
CA TYR A 381 11.46 -12.07 34.50
C TYR A 381 10.56 -12.99 33.70
N CYS A 382 10.52 -14.25 34.12
CA CYS A 382 9.53 -15.22 33.67
C CYS A 382 8.27 -15.05 34.51
N LEU A 383 7.12 -15.14 33.85
CA LEU A 383 5.81 -15.28 34.44
C LEU A 383 5.32 -16.68 34.13
N ASP A 384 5.05 -17.46 35.17
CA ASP A 384 4.29 -18.71 35.01
C ASP A 384 2.81 -18.34 34.78
N PRO A 385 2.21 -18.71 33.63
CA PRO A 385 0.83 -18.36 33.33
C PRO A 385 -0.17 -18.95 34.34
N LYS A 386 0.13 -20.09 34.97
CA LYS A 386 -0.76 -20.76 35.93
C LYS A 386 -0.69 -20.14 37.32
N THR A 387 0.53 -19.95 37.84
CA THR A 387 0.73 -19.49 39.23
C THR A 387 0.89 -17.98 39.34
N GLN A 388 1.09 -17.27 38.22
CA GLN A 388 1.44 -15.84 38.16
C GLN A 388 2.71 -15.49 38.94
N ASN A 389 3.51 -16.50 39.34
CA ASN A 389 4.77 -16.30 40.03
C ASN A 389 5.80 -15.68 39.08
N LYS A 390 6.55 -14.71 39.60
CA LYS A 390 7.62 -14.02 38.87
C LYS A 390 8.96 -14.57 39.29
N THR A 391 9.72 -15.12 38.34
CA THR A 391 11.10 -15.55 38.56
C THR A 391 12.03 -14.67 37.74
N VAL A 392 13.08 -14.13 38.37
CA VAL A 392 14.04 -13.29 37.66
C VAL A 392 14.89 -14.17 36.73
N ILE A 393 15.05 -13.76 35.48
CA ILE A 393 15.93 -14.43 34.52
C ILE A 393 17.23 -13.63 34.42
N ILE A 394 18.35 -14.33 34.58
CA ILE A 394 19.67 -13.79 34.30
C ILE A 394 20.02 -14.12 32.85
N PRO A 395 20.33 -13.15 31.99
CA PRO A 395 20.72 -13.41 30.62
C PRO A 395 22.09 -14.10 30.58
N HIS A 396 22.24 -15.06 29.66
CA HIS A 396 23.52 -15.71 29.37
C HIS A 396 24.50 -14.73 28.74
N TRP A 397 23.97 -13.75 28.01
CA TRP A 397 24.75 -12.69 27.39
C TRP A 397 23.94 -11.39 27.34
N LEU A 398 24.61 -10.27 27.60
CA LEU A 398 24.02 -8.94 27.61
C LEU A 398 24.99 -7.96 26.94
N VAL A 399 24.59 -7.38 25.81
CA VAL A 399 25.29 -6.26 25.18
C VAL A 399 24.40 -5.04 25.23
N ILE A 400 24.92 -3.97 25.81
CA ILE A 400 24.24 -2.68 25.85
C ILE A 400 25.12 -1.67 25.14
N LYS A 401 24.55 -0.97 24.15
CA LYS A 401 25.14 0.24 23.58
C LYS A 401 24.29 1.43 24.02
N PRO A 402 24.84 2.35 24.83
CA PRO A 402 24.06 3.47 25.33
C PRO A 402 23.76 4.49 24.22
N GLY A 403 22.55 5.02 24.24
CA GLY A 403 22.12 6.06 23.30
C GLY A 403 22.67 7.41 23.71
N LEU A 404 23.03 8.22 22.71
CA LEU A 404 23.49 9.59 22.88
C LEU A 404 22.54 10.49 22.08
N ALA A 405 21.90 11.44 22.77
CA ALA A 405 20.93 12.35 22.16
C ALA A 405 21.51 13.03 20.91
N ARG A 406 20.82 12.92 19.76
CA ARG A 406 21.22 13.49 18.45
C ARG A 406 22.63 13.07 17.98
N LYS A 407 23.07 11.88 18.38
CA LYS A 407 24.37 11.33 17.96
C LYS A 407 24.30 9.85 17.64
N ARG A 408 23.63 9.06 18.50
CA ARG A 408 23.65 7.60 18.40
C ARG A 408 22.42 6.95 19.04
N MET A 409 21.86 5.93 18.38
CA MET A 409 20.84 5.07 18.96
C MET A 409 21.38 4.23 20.12
N ALA A 410 20.49 3.90 21.06
CA ALA A 410 20.73 2.84 22.02
C ALA A 410 20.39 1.48 21.40
N SER A 411 21.06 0.42 21.86
CA SER A 411 20.64 -0.95 21.56
C SER A 411 20.83 -1.87 22.76
N ILE A 412 19.90 -2.80 22.92
CA ILE A 412 19.96 -3.87 23.91
C ILE A 412 19.94 -5.19 23.17
N GLU A 413 20.91 -6.06 23.44
CA GLU A 413 20.98 -7.41 22.89
C GLU A 413 21.14 -8.42 24.03
N LEU A 414 20.25 -9.41 24.07
CA LEU A 414 20.14 -10.39 25.14
C LEU A 414 20.16 -11.80 24.55
N ILE A 415 20.88 -12.70 25.19
CA ILE A 415 20.71 -14.14 25.00
C ILE A 415 20.07 -14.70 26.27
N ILE A 416 18.84 -15.19 26.16
CA ILE A 416 18.07 -15.71 27.30
C ILE A 416 17.49 -17.08 26.95
N THR A 417 17.30 -17.91 27.97
CA THR A 417 16.50 -19.13 27.84
C THR A 417 15.04 -18.75 28.01
N LEU A 418 14.22 -19.04 27.00
CA LEU A 418 12.77 -18.95 27.04
C LEU A 418 12.21 -20.29 27.54
N PRO A 419 11.63 -20.36 28.75
CA PRO A 419 11.16 -21.63 29.29
C PRO A 419 9.94 -22.19 28.57
N ALA A 420 9.76 -23.51 28.68
CA ALA A 420 8.56 -24.20 28.17
C ALA A 420 7.28 -23.59 28.75
N LEU A 421 6.25 -23.42 27.90
CA LEU A 421 4.90 -22.98 28.25
C LEU A 421 4.85 -21.77 29.20
N SER A 422 5.72 -20.80 28.95
CA SER A 422 5.95 -19.67 29.84
C SER A 422 5.93 -18.34 29.10
N GLN A 423 5.92 -17.25 29.86
CA GLN A 423 5.95 -15.90 29.32
C GLN A 423 7.09 -15.10 29.93
N VAL A 424 8.05 -14.68 29.11
CA VAL A 424 9.17 -13.85 29.54
C VAL A 424 8.85 -12.38 29.26
N ILE A 425 9.03 -11.55 30.27
CA ILE A 425 8.81 -10.11 30.21
C ILE A 425 10.15 -9.39 30.34
N ILE A 426 10.46 -8.54 29.36
CA ILE A 426 11.62 -7.65 29.36
C ILE A 426 11.10 -6.22 29.49
N THR A 427 11.52 -5.50 30.53
CA THR A 427 11.07 -4.12 30.77
C THR A 427 12.24 -3.18 31.03
N TYR A 428 12.16 -1.97 30.49
CA TYR A 428 13.07 -0.88 30.81
C TYR A 428 12.35 0.48 30.71
N GLU A 429 12.82 1.46 31.45
CA GLU A 429 12.32 2.84 31.45
C GLU A 429 13.23 3.75 30.62
N PHE A 430 12.65 4.81 30.05
CA PHE A 430 13.37 5.83 29.33
C PHE A 430 12.80 7.23 29.59
N ARG A 431 13.65 8.24 29.39
CA ARG A 431 13.25 9.66 29.38
C ARG A 431 13.00 10.12 27.96
N LYS A 432 11.92 10.88 27.76
CA LYS A 432 11.59 11.53 26.49
C LYS A 432 12.46 12.78 26.34
N VAL A 433 13.30 12.82 25.33
CA VAL A 433 14.15 13.99 25.03
C VAL A 433 13.30 15.06 24.33
N LEU A 434 13.38 16.30 24.79
CA LEU A 434 12.68 17.42 24.14
C LEU A 434 13.22 17.61 22.71
N GLN A 435 12.31 17.62 21.75
CA GLN A 435 12.61 17.81 20.34
C GLN A 435 12.71 19.31 20.02
N ARG A 436 13.58 19.66 19.08
CA ARG A 436 13.62 21.00 18.47
C ARG A 436 12.43 21.14 17.52
N TRP A 437 12.04 22.38 17.21
CA TRP A 437 10.89 22.65 16.35
C TRP A 437 10.99 21.98 14.96
N ASN A 438 12.21 21.83 14.44
CA ASN A 438 12.50 21.20 13.15
C ASN A 438 12.71 19.67 13.22
N GLU A 439 12.64 19.08 14.41
CA GLU A 439 12.78 17.63 14.63
C GLU A 439 11.43 16.91 14.65
N PHE A 440 10.32 17.65 14.69
CA PHE A 440 8.98 17.07 14.62
C PHE A 440 8.63 16.59 13.20
N PRO A 441 7.93 15.46 13.08
CA PRO A 441 7.27 15.12 11.83
C PRO A 441 6.21 16.19 11.46
N PRO A 442 5.77 16.26 10.19
CA PRO A 442 4.77 17.24 9.75
C PRO A 442 3.49 17.25 10.61
N ASP A 443 3.09 16.09 11.12
CA ASP A 443 2.08 15.98 12.17
C ASP A 443 2.74 15.71 13.52
N ALA A 444 3.01 16.77 14.28
CA ALA A 444 3.63 16.68 15.59
C ALA A 444 2.75 15.93 16.63
N ASN A 445 1.43 15.87 16.42
CA ASN A 445 0.49 15.20 17.33
C ASN A 445 0.44 13.68 17.11
N HIS A 446 0.88 13.20 15.95
CA HIS A 446 0.99 11.77 15.66
C HIS A 446 1.90 11.05 16.66
N GLY A 447 2.99 11.69 17.09
CA GLY A 447 4.02 11.08 17.92
C GLY A 447 5.14 10.44 17.10
N PHE A 448 6.03 9.72 17.80
CA PHE A 448 7.26 9.18 17.26
C PHE A 448 7.27 7.65 17.36
N PHE A 449 7.66 6.98 16.28
CA PHE A 449 7.75 5.52 16.28
C PHE A 449 8.95 5.01 17.09
N LEU A 450 8.76 3.93 17.82
CA LEU A 450 9.84 3.08 18.30
C LEU A 450 9.97 1.88 17.34
N PRO A 451 11.19 1.58 16.88
CA PRO A 451 11.49 0.39 16.09
C PRO A 451 10.98 -0.91 16.73
N ALA A 452 10.73 -1.89 15.87
CA ALA A 452 10.39 -3.24 16.27
C ALA A 452 11.62 -3.92 16.91
N ALA A 453 11.40 -4.65 18.01
CA ALA A 453 12.43 -5.53 18.53
C ALA A 453 12.48 -6.81 17.67
N THR A 454 13.69 -7.29 17.41
CA THR A 454 13.95 -8.56 16.72
C THR A 454 14.09 -9.69 17.75
N VAL A 455 13.43 -10.81 17.51
CA VAL A 455 13.55 -12.04 18.30
C VAL A 455 13.93 -13.16 17.36
N SER A 456 15.08 -13.78 17.58
CA SER A 456 15.53 -14.90 16.76
C SER A 456 15.84 -16.13 17.60
N TYR A 457 15.49 -17.30 17.08
CA TYR A 457 15.78 -18.59 17.70
C TYR A 457 16.02 -19.64 16.62
N ALA A 458 16.75 -20.70 16.98
CA ALA A 458 16.99 -21.84 16.12
C ALA A 458 16.59 -23.11 16.85
N LEU A 459 15.83 -23.97 16.16
CA LEU A 459 15.45 -25.28 16.68
C LEU A 459 16.51 -26.31 16.33
N ASN A 460 16.86 -27.18 17.27
CA ASN A 460 17.77 -28.28 17.00
C ASN A 460 17.06 -29.44 16.26
N ASN A 461 17.82 -30.40 15.74
CA ASN A 461 17.29 -31.51 14.96
C ASN A 461 16.23 -32.33 15.74
N GLU A 462 16.45 -32.53 17.04
CA GLU A 462 15.51 -33.24 17.91
C GLU A 462 14.17 -32.50 18.05
N GLN A 463 14.22 -31.18 18.27
CA GLN A 463 13.04 -30.32 18.37
C GLN A 463 12.28 -30.25 17.05
N LEU A 464 12.99 -30.15 15.92
CA LEU A 464 12.37 -30.19 14.59
C LEU A 464 11.66 -31.51 14.34
N ASN A 465 12.32 -32.64 14.63
CA ASN A 465 11.73 -33.96 14.49
C ASN A 465 10.53 -34.16 15.44
N TYR A 466 10.60 -33.60 16.65
CA TYR A 466 9.50 -33.60 17.60
C TYR A 466 8.29 -32.82 17.07
N ILE A 467 8.49 -31.60 16.55
CA ILE A 467 7.42 -30.78 15.97
C ILE A 467 6.82 -31.48 14.75
N ASN A 468 7.65 -32.06 13.89
CA ASN A 468 7.18 -32.73 12.68
C ASN A 468 6.30 -33.95 12.98
N LYS A 469 6.55 -34.64 14.11
CA LYS A 469 5.74 -35.78 14.57
C LYS A 469 4.47 -35.36 15.30
N THR A 470 4.52 -34.28 16.09
CA THR A 470 3.44 -33.91 17.02
C THR A 470 2.49 -32.85 16.50
N LYS A 471 2.97 -31.97 15.60
CA LYS A 471 2.19 -30.84 15.08
C LYS A 471 1.82 -31.08 13.63
N HIS A 472 0.66 -30.56 13.23
CA HIS A 472 0.20 -30.57 11.86
C HIS A 472 1.20 -29.85 10.93
N ALA A 473 1.36 -30.31 9.69
CA ALA A 473 2.33 -29.76 8.73
C ALA A 473 2.14 -28.25 8.48
N ALA A 474 0.90 -27.75 8.58
CA ALA A 474 0.59 -26.32 8.47
C ALA A 474 1.29 -25.43 9.52
N PHE A 475 1.73 -25.96 10.66
CA PHE A 475 2.48 -25.23 11.70
C PHE A 475 3.98 -25.12 11.42
N GLN A 476 4.50 -25.94 10.51
CA GLN A 476 5.93 -25.99 10.23
C GLN A 476 6.35 -24.72 9.46
N ASN A 477 7.44 -24.10 9.91
CA ASN A 477 7.99 -22.90 9.28
C ASN A 477 8.67 -23.28 7.94
N LEU A 478 8.53 -22.43 6.91
CA LEU A 478 9.17 -22.54 5.60
C LEU A 478 10.13 -21.37 5.33
N ASN A 479 10.72 -20.76 6.38
CA ASN A 479 11.86 -19.88 6.21
C ASN A 479 12.95 -20.63 5.44
N LEU A 480 13.37 -20.08 4.30
CA LEU A 480 14.43 -20.69 3.51
C LEU A 480 15.73 -20.74 4.34
N PRO A 481 16.32 -21.92 4.54
CA PRO A 481 17.59 -22.04 5.22
C PRO A 481 18.73 -21.51 4.35
N ASN A 482 19.90 -21.28 4.94
CA ASN A 482 21.04 -20.68 4.24
C ASN A 482 21.53 -21.49 3.03
N TRP A 483 21.29 -22.80 3.02
CA TRP A 483 21.70 -23.70 1.94
C TRP A 483 20.72 -23.73 0.76
N ALA A 484 19.52 -23.15 0.90
CA ALA A 484 18.49 -23.15 -0.13
C ALA A 484 18.26 -21.74 -0.69
N SER A 485 18.19 -21.68 -2.02
CA SER A 485 17.86 -20.48 -2.80
C SER A 485 16.40 -20.46 -3.23
N SER A 486 15.83 -21.65 -3.43
CA SER A 486 14.45 -21.86 -3.88
C SER A 486 13.71 -22.87 -3.00
N TYR A 487 12.40 -22.74 -2.95
CA TYR A 487 11.50 -23.64 -2.25
C TYR A 487 11.51 -25.03 -2.87
N ASN A 488 11.66 -25.15 -4.18
CA ASN A 488 11.87 -26.43 -4.84
C ASN A 488 13.12 -27.13 -4.29
N GLN A 489 14.25 -26.42 -4.19
CA GLN A 489 15.47 -26.97 -3.59
C GLN A 489 15.23 -27.35 -2.13
N TYR A 490 14.47 -26.54 -1.38
CA TYR A 490 14.13 -26.84 0.01
C TYR A 490 13.27 -28.11 0.15
N PHE A 491 12.22 -28.27 -0.65
CA PHE A 491 11.30 -29.42 -0.56
C PHE A 491 11.84 -30.71 -1.18
N VAL A 492 12.70 -30.64 -2.19
CA VAL A 492 13.38 -31.82 -2.75
C VAL A 492 14.58 -32.21 -1.89
N GLY A 493 15.28 -31.21 -1.35
CA GLY A 493 16.50 -31.38 -0.58
C GLY A 493 16.29 -31.81 0.86
N THR A 494 15.05 -31.81 1.38
CA THR A 494 14.72 -32.35 2.70
C THR A 494 14.93 -33.87 2.70
N PRO A 495 15.96 -34.40 3.39
CA PRO A 495 16.10 -35.85 3.50
C PRO A 495 14.89 -36.43 4.25
N LYS A 496 14.62 -37.72 4.03
CA LYS A 496 13.62 -38.48 4.79
C LYS A 496 13.90 -38.39 6.29
N ALA A 497 13.29 -37.44 6.99
CA ALA A 497 13.13 -37.29 8.44
C ALA A 497 14.33 -37.55 9.40
N ALA A 498 15.52 -37.88 8.93
CA ALA A 498 16.63 -38.35 9.77
C ALA A 498 17.68 -37.26 10.04
N ASP A 499 18.03 -36.41 9.06
CA ASP A 499 19.14 -35.47 9.19
C ASP A 499 18.74 -34.05 8.73
N ALA A 500 18.20 -33.23 9.64
CA ALA A 500 18.03 -31.80 9.39
C ALA A 500 19.41 -31.15 9.18
N ARG A 501 19.53 -30.30 8.16
CA ARG A 501 20.78 -29.66 7.77
C ARG A 501 21.06 -28.45 8.65
N PRO A 502 22.33 -28.07 8.86
CA PRO A 502 22.68 -26.84 9.55
C PRO A 502 21.94 -25.63 8.94
N GLY A 503 21.24 -24.87 9.78
CA GLY A 503 20.43 -23.72 9.37
C GLY A 503 18.93 -24.01 9.24
N ASP A 504 18.51 -25.27 9.26
CA ASP A 504 17.10 -25.61 9.36
C ASP A 504 16.54 -25.17 10.72
N GLY A 505 15.29 -24.69 10.74
CA GLY A 505 14.62 -24.30 11.97
C GLY A 505 15.00 -22.92 12.52
N PHE A 506 15.78 -22.12 11.79
CA PHE A 506 16.02 -20.72 12.15
C PHE A 506 14.77 -19.87 11.92
N VAL A 507 14.36 -19.13 12.94
CA VAL A 507 13.21 -18.24 12.90
C VAL A 507 13.63 -16.87 13.41
N ARG A 508 13.28 -15.83 12.64
CA ARG A 508 13.35 -14.43 13.05
C ARG A 508 11.94 -13.86 13.06
N LEU A 509 11.57 -13.30 14.20
CA LEU A 509 10.30 -12.63 14.46
C LEU A 509 10.58 -11.17 14.80
N HIS A 510 9.61 -10.31 14.55
CA HIS A 510 9.67 -8.91 14.94
C HIS A 510 8.44 -8.55 15.76
N THR A 511 8.63 -7.75 16.80
CA THR A 511 7.50 -7.18 17.53
C THR A 511 6.81 -6.11 16.68
N PRO A 512 5.55 -5.77 16.95
CA PRO A 512 4.93 -4.58 16.37
C PRO A 512 5.74 -3.31 16.68
N VAL A 513 5.75 -2.36 15.75
CA VAL A 513 6.27 -1.01 15.99
C VAL A 513 5.34 -0.29 16.97
N SER A 514 5.91 0.51 17.88
CA SER A 514 5.12 1.19 18.92
C SER A 514 5.18 2.71 18.75
N LEU A 515 4.13 3.44 19.11
CA LEU A 515 4.07 4.90 18.94
C LEU A 515 4.18 5.62 20.29
N VAL A 516 5.22 6.44 20.46
CA VAL A 516 5.46 7.24 21.67
C VAL A 516 5.03 8.67 21.45
N THR A 517 4.17 9.19 22.31
CA THR A 517 3.85 10.61 22.36
C THR A 517 5.03 11.40 22.93
N MET A 518 5.51 12.37 22.17
CA MET A 518 6.58 13.29 22.60
C MET A 518 5.97 14.63 23.03
N PRO A 519 6.60 15.35 23.97
CA PRO A 519 6.16 16.69 24.35
C PRO A 519 6.17 17.62 23.12
N THR A 520 4.99 18.05 22.67
CA THR A 520 4.84 18.99 21.56
C THR A 520 5.10 20.42 22.03
N PRO A 521 5.89 21.24 21.30
CA PRO A 521 6.05 22.66 21.60
C PRO A 521 4.77 23.41 21.23
N ASP A 522 4.61 24.59 21.80
CA ASP A 522 3.54 25.50 21.41
C ASP A 522 3.84 26.07 20.00
N PHE A 523 3.09 25.62 18.99
CA PHE A 523 3.20 26.08 17.61
C PHE A 523 2.45 27.38 17.33
N SER A 524 1.75 27.97 18.32
CA SER A 524 1.00 29.22 18.14
C SER A 524 1.88 30.39 17.74
N MET A 525 3.09 30.50 18.31
CA MET A 525 3.99 31.61 18.05
C MET A 525 4.55 31.61 16.60
N PRO A 526 5.09 30.50 16.06
CA PRO A 526 5.43 30.41 14.64
C PRO A 526 4.24 30.65 13.70
N PHE A 527 3.05 30.14 14.04
CA PHE A 527 1.84 30.35 13.23
C PHE A 527 1.46 31.83 13.18
N ASN A 528 1.50 32.53 14.32
CA ASN A 528 1.24 33.97 14.38
C ASN A 528 2.26 34.76 13.54
N VAL A 529 3.54 34.37 13.58
CA VAL A 529 4.59 35.01 12.77
C VAL A 529 4.36 34.75 11.27
N LEU A 530 4.02 33.51 10.88
CA LEU A 530 3.69 33.18 9.48
C LEU A 530 2.48 33.97 8.99
N CYS A 531 1.40 34.05 9.78
CA CYS A 531 0.23 34.85 9.46
C CYS A 531 0.58 36.34 9.29
N LEU A 532 1.43 36.88 10.17
CA LEU A 532 1.89 38.26 10.06
C LEU A 532 2.71 38.48 8.79
N VAL A 533 3.70 37.62 8.51
CA VAL A 533 4.57 37.73 7.32
C VAL A 533 3.76 37.58 6.04
N CYS A 534 2.86 36.60 5.95
CA CYS A 534 1.97 36.42 4.81
C CYS A 534 1.04 37.63 4.64
N SER A 535 0.54 38.21 5.73
CA SER A 535 -0.30 39.43 5.67
C SER A 535 0.50 40.63 5.14
N VAL A 536 1.73 40.83 5.63
CA VAL A 536 2.62 41.90 5.15
C VAL A 536 2.94 41.70 3.67
N ILE A 537 3.30 40.49 3.26
CA ILE A 537 3.57 40.15 1.86
C ILE A 537 2.32 40.40 0.99
N ALA A 538 1.13 39.99 1.44
CA ALA A 538 -0.11 40.21 0.70
C ALA A 538 -0.43 41.70 0.55
N VAL A 539 -0.21 42.51 1.58
CA VAL A 539 -0.39 43.97 1.53
C VAL A 539 0.61 44.62 0.57
N VAL A 540 1.89 44.26 0.66
CA VAL A 540 2.93 44.81 -0.21
C VAL A 540 2.68 44.39 -1.66
N PHE A 541 2.45 43.10 -1.91
CA PHE A 541 2.20 42.58 -3.24
C PHE A 541 0.92 43.18 -3.83
N GLY A 542 -0.18 43.24 -3.08
CA GLY A 542 -1.42 43.87 -3.52
C GLY A 542 -1.24 45.36 -3.85
N SER A 543 -0.45 46.09 -3.05
CA SER A 543 -0.16 47.50 -3.28
C SER A 543 0.71 47.72 -4.52
N VAL A 544 1.77 46.94 -4.68
CA VAL A 544 2.67 46.99 -5.86
C VAL A 544 1.91 46.58 -7.12
N HIS A 545 1.21 45.45 -7.07
CA HIS A 545 0.41 44.96 -8.19
C HIS A 545 -0.58 46.04 -8.63
N LYS A 546 -1.37 46.60 -7.71
CA LYS A 546 -2.30 47.70 -8.00
C LYS A 546 -1.59 48.89 -8.61
N ALA A 547 -0.48 49.37 -8.03
CA ALA A 547 0.27 50.50 -8.56
C ALA A 547 0.78 50.27 -9.99
N THR A 548 1.21 49.04 -10.30
CA THR A 548 1.72 48.67 -11.63
C THR A 548 0.64 48.38 -12.66
N THR A 549 -0.59 48.04 -12.25
CA THR A 549 -1.69 47.68 -13.15
C THR A 549 -2.76 48.75 -13.28
N THR A 550 -2.82 49.74 -12.37
CA THR A 550 -3.74 50.87 -12.51
C THR A 550 -3.23 51.88 -13.54
N VAL A 551 -3.96 52.01 -14.64
CA VAL A 551 -3.76 53.08 -15.62
C VAL A 551 -4.35 54.38 -15.07
N LEU A 552 -3.49 55.37 -14.81
CA LEU A 552 -3.90 56.71 -14.40
C LEU A 552 -4.34 57.53 -15.62
N ASN A 553 -5.65 57.59 -15.85
CA ASN A 553 -6.22 58.56 -16.80
C ASN A 553 -6.38 59.91 -16.11
N VAL A 554 -5.50 60.85 -16.43
CA VAL A 554 -5.61 62.25 -15.99
C VAL A 554 -6.72 62.91 -16.79
N THR A 555 -7.89 63.09 -16.17
CA THR A 555 -8.94 63.94 -16.72
C THR A 555 -8.73 65.39 -16.23
N PRO A 556 -8.82 66.40 -17.11
CA PRO A 556 -8.74 67.79 -16.69
C PRO A 556 -9.89 68.10 -15.71
N GLN A 557 -9.57 68.74 -14.58
CA GLN A 557 -10.56 69.16 -13.58
C GLN A 557 -11.52 70.18 -14.21
N VAL A 558 -12.69 69.70 -14.65
CA VAL A 558 -13.84 70.57 -14.90
C VAL A 558 -14.53 70.76 -13.55
N THR A 559 -14.47 71.98 -13.04
CA THR A 559 -15.19 72.42 -11.84
C THR A 559 -16.69 72.38 -12.08
N VAL A 560 -17.37 71.32 -11.65
CA VAL A 560 -18.83 71.31 -11.47
C VAL A 560 -19.12 70.82 -10.05
N LYS A 561 -19.68 71.72 -9.24
CA LYS A 561 -20.24 71.42 -7.92
C LYS A 561 -21.52 70.61 -8.12
N ASP A 562 -21.44 69.29 -8.01
CA ASP A 562 -22.63 68.45 -7.88
C ASP A 562 -22.64 67.72 -6.51
N PRO A 563 -23.79 67.68 -5.82
CA PRO A 563 -23.87 67.33 -4.41
C PRO A 563 -23.72 65.83 -4.10
N ILE A 564 -23.21 65.57 -2.89
CA ILE A 564 -22.76 64.28 -2.31
C ILE A 564 -23.77 63.13 -2.45
N TRP A 565 -25.07 63.40 -2.57
CA TRP A 565 -26.13 62.40 -2.64
C TRP A 565 -26.12 61.54 -3.93
N LYS A 566 -25.60 62.06 -5.06
CA LYS A 566 -25.43 61.27 -6.30
C LYS A 566 -24.26 60.26 -6.23
N ARG A 567 -23.31 60.45 -5.31
CA ARG A 567 -22.21 59.49 -5.06
C ARG A 567 -22.65 58.29 -4.23
N LEU A 568 -23.72 58.42 -3.43
CA LEU A 568 -24.24 57.31 -2.64
C LEU A 568 -25.08 56.35 -3.49
N THR A 569 -25.84 56.87 -4.46
CA THR A 569 -26.68 56.05 -5.35
C THR A 569 -25.90 55.39 -6.48
N SER A 570 -24.73 55.91 -6.86
CA SER A 570 -23.86 55.29 -7.88
C SER A 570 -22.99 54.14 -7.35
N ARG A 571 -23.00 53.85 -6.03
CA ARG A 571 -22.32 52.70 -5.42
C ARG A 571 -23.23 51.48 -5.20
N ILE A 572 -24.53 51.63 -5.40
CA ILE A 572 -25.54 50.55 -5.30
C ILE A 572 -25.86 49.95 -6.68
N LEU A 573 -25.34 50.55 -7.75
CA LEU A 573 -25.43 50.06 -9.13
C LEU A 573 -24.03 49.95 -9.74
N THR A 574 -23.15 49.16 -9.10
CA THR A 574 -22.07 48.53 -9.87
C THR A 574 -22.74 47.51 -10.78
N LYS A 575 -22.98 47.92 -12.03
CA LYS A 575 -23.17 47.00 -13.15
C LYS A 575 -22.03 45.99 -13.11
N VAL A 576 -22.31 44.81 -12.54
CA VAL A 576 -21.61 43.59 -12.94
C VAL A 576 -21.87 43.49 -14.43
N ASP A 577 -20.84 43.31 -15.26
CA ASP A 577 -21.05 43.04 -16.66
C ASP A 577 -21.76 41.69 -16.78
N ILE A 578 -23.07 41.76 -17.06
CA ILE A 578 -23.99 40.62 -17.11
C ILE A 578 -23.83 39.98 -18.49
N GLU A 579 -23.07 38.90 -18.59
CA GLU A 579 -23.10 38.07 -19.79
C GLU A 579 -24.33 37.16 -19.72
N LYS A 580 -25.28 37.36 -20.63
CA LYS A 580 -26.49 36.54 -20.76
C LYS A 580 -26.24 35.49 -21.83
N GLN A 581 -26.27 34.21 -21.46
CA GLN A 581 -26.24 33.11 -22.42
C GLN A 581 -27.67 32.69 -22.76
N THR A 582 -27.96 32.53 -24.05
CA THR A 582 -29.26 32.08 -24.53
C THR A 582 -29.09 30.74 -25.22
N PHE A 583 -29.74 29.71 -24.68
CA PHE A 583 -29.80 28.38 -25.25
C PHE A 583 -31.11 28.25 -26.04
N GLN A 584 -31.02 27.86 -27.31
CA GLN A 584 -32.18 27.59 -28.16
C GLN A 584 -32.25 26.10 -28.45
N PHE A 585 -33.33 25.46 -28.01
CA PHE A 585 -33.64 24.07 -28.33
C PHE A 585 -34.91 24.01 -29.18
N GLN A 586 -35.25 22.86 -29.75
CA GLN A 586 -36.41 22.73 -30.64
C GLN A 586 -37.71 23.21 -29.95
N GLY A 587 -38.20 24.39 -30.33
CA GLY A 587 -39.44 24.97 -29.82
C GLY A 587 -39.36 25.69 -28.47
N ILE A 588 -38.19 25.76 -27.82
CA ILE A 588 -38.03 26.46 -26.52
C ILE A 588 -36.76 27.31 -26.48
N LYS A 589 -36.81 28.39 -25.71
CA LYS A 589 -35.69 29.30 -25.47
C LYS A 589 -35.46 29.40 -23.97
N VAL A 590 -34.23 29.09 -23.54
CA VAL A 590 -33.83 29.18 -22.13
C VAL A 590 -32.71 30.20 -21.99
N GLN A 591 -32.89 31.17 -21.09
CA GLN A 591 -31.92 32.24 -20.84
C GLN A 591 -31.26 32.05 -19.48
N LEU A 592 -29.93 32.01 -19.44
CA LEU A 592 -29.17 31.90 -18.21
C LEU A 592 -28.24 33.10 -18.01
N HIS A 593 -28.07 33.46 -16.76
CA HIS A 593 -27.03 34.31 -16.24
C HIS A 593 -25.91 33.44 -15.67
N THR A 594 -24.68 33.74 -16.07
CA THR A 594 -23.46 33.15 -15.54
C THR A 594 -22.56 34.28 -15.01
N PRO A 595 -22.14 34.26 -13.73
CA PRO A 595 -21.29 35.31 -13.19
C PRO A 595 -19.89 35.25 -13.81
N VAL A 596 -19.42 36.36 -14.39
CA VAL A 596 -18.05 36.51 -14.89
C VAL A 596 -17.14 36.84 -13.71
N THR A 597 -16.62 35.82 -13.02
CA THR A 597 -15.57 35.98 -12.02
C THR A 597 -14.26 35.40 -12.55
N SER A 598 -13.12 35.95 -12.12
CA SER A 598 -11.77 35.53 -12.54
C SER A 598 -11.34 34.15 -12.02
N SER A 599 -12.20 33.46 -11.26
CA SER A 599 -12.02 32.09 -10.77
C SER A 599 -13.37 31.51 -10.31
N PRO A 600 -14.27 31.10 -11.22
CA PRO A 600 -15.56 30.56 -10.82
C PRO A 600 -15.41 29.14 -10.28
N ASN A 601 -16.05 28.83 -9.15
CA ASN A 601 -16.28 27.45 -8.71
C ASN A 601 -17.03 26.68 -9.80
N TYR A 602 -16.82 25.36 -9.91
CA TYR A 602 -17.42 24.50 -10.94
C TYR A 602 -18.95 24.61 -11.08
N GLY A 603 -19.67 25.03 -10.03
CA GLY A 603 -21.12 25.21 -10.02
C GLY A 603 -21.65 26.46 -10.74
N HIS A 604 -20.78 27.39 -11.15
CA HIS A 604 -21.18 28.61 -11.88
C HIS A 604 -21.03 28.49 -13.40
N TYR A 605 -20.55 27.34 -13.91
CA TYR A 605 -20.39 27.08 -15.33
C TYR A 605 -21.52 26.18 -15.84
N THR A 606 -22.10 26.52 -17.00
CA THR A 606 -23.07 25.65 -17.68
C THR A 606 -22.32 24.60 -18.51
N TRP A 607 -22.29 23.37 -18.02
CA TRP A 607 -21.58 22.26 -18.65
C TRP A 607 -22.26 21.77 -19.92
N LYS A 608 -21.47 21.25 -20.88
CA LYS A 608 -21.97 20.71 -22.16
C LYS A 608 -23.00 19.58 -21.97
N CYS A 609 -22.83 18.75 -20.93
CA CYS A 609 -23.81 17.70 -20.61
C CYS A 609 -25.19 18.28 -20.26
N ALA A 610 -25.26 19.47 -19.67
CA ALA A 610 -26.51 20.14 -19.36
C ALA A 610 -27.22 20.62 -20.63
N GLU A 611 -26.47 21.12 -21.61
CA GLU A 611 -26.99 21.50 -22.93
C GLU A 611 -27.53 20.27 -23.69
N VAL A 612 -26.78 19.17 -23.69
CA VAL A 612 -27.18 17.91 -24.34
C VAL A 612 -28.43 17.31 -23.68
N LEU A 613 -28.50 17.28 -22.35
CA LEU A 613 -29.67 16.79 -21.63
C LEU A 613 -30.90 17.67 -21.86
N SER A 614 -30.72 19.00 -21.87
CA SER A 614 -31.81 19.96 -22.12
C SER A 614 -32.33 19.87 -23.55
N GLY A 615 -31.45 19.69 -24.54
CA GLY A 615 -31.84 19.42 -25.92
C GLY A 615 -32.60 18.10 -26.07
N PHE A 616 -32.22 17.06 -25.31
CA PHE A 616 -32.97 15.80 -25.25
C PHE A 616 -34.38 16.01 -24.66
N LEU A 617 -34.50 16.73 -23.54
CA LEU A 617 -35.81 17.04 -22.93
C LEU A 617 -36.69 17.86 -23.87
N ALA A 618 -36.14 18.83 -24.61
CA ALA A 618 -36.89 19.62 -25.57
C ALA A 618 -37.45 18.78 -26.72
N ARG A 619 -36.70 17.74 -27.14
CA ARG A 619 -37.13 16.80 -28.19
C ARG A 619 -38.16 15.78 -27.69
N TYR A 620 -38.10 15.42 -26.41
CA TYR A 620 -38.99 14.47 -25.75
C TYR A 620 -39.67 15.10 -24.51
N PRO A 621 -40.56 16.11 -24.66
CA PRO A 621 -41.16 16.83 -23.53
C PRO A 621 -41.95 15.93 -22.57
N GLU A 622 -42.47 14.80 -23.06
CA GLU A 622 -43.20 13.79 -22.29
C GLU A 622 -42.39 13.20 -21.13
N GLU A 623 -41.05 13.29 -21.19
CA GLU A 623 -40.18 12.83 -20.11
C GLU A 623 -40.30 13.67 -18.83
N VAL A 624 -40.84 14.88 -18.91
CA VAL A 624 -40.92 15.80 -17.77
C VAL A 624 -42.27 16.49 -17.63
N ARG A 625 -43.08 16.56 -18.70
CA ARG A 625 -44.36 17.26 -18.69
C ARG A 625 -45.35 16.65 -17.69
N GLY A 626 -45.85 17.48 -16.78
CA GLY A 626 -46.78 17.08 -15.72
C GLY A 626 -46.14 16.29 -14.57
N LEU A 627 -44.82 16.11 -14.57
CA LEU A 627 -44.09 15.29 -13.61
C LEU A 627 -43.38 16.15 -12.56
N ARG A 628 -43.11 15.58 -11.38
CA ARG A 628 -42.26 16.21 -10.35
C ARG A 628 -40.81 15.84 -10.63
N VAL A 629 -40.00 16.86 -10.85
CA VAL A 629 -38.61 16.72 -11.28
C VAL A 629 -37.67 17.09 -10.14
N LEU A 630 -36.66 16.26 -9.90
CA LEU A 630 -35.53 16.58 -9.02
C LEU A 630 -34.28 16.77 -9.87
N GLU A 631 -33.55 17.87 -9.70
CA GLU A 631 -32.23 18.04 -10.30
C GLU A 631 -31.14 17.89 -9.24
N LEU A 632 -30.28 16.88 -9.40
CA LEU A 632 -29.10 16.65 -8.57
C LEU A 632 -27.91 17.40 -9.17
N GLY A 633 -27.25 18.26 -8.39
CA GLY A 633 -26.07 19.01 -8.84
C GLY A 633 -26.45 20.05 -9.89
N ALA A 634 -27.42 20.89 -9.56
CA ALA A 634 -28.07 21.80 -10.51
C ALA A 634 -27.11 22.86 -11.09
N GLY A 635 -26.10 23.31 -10.35
CA GLY A 635 -25.22 24.40 -10.79
C GLY A 635 -26.00 25.63 -11.26
N THR A 636 -25.97 25.93 -12.56
CA THR A 636 -26.71 27.05 -13.18
C THR A 636 -28.21 26.76 -13.41
N GLY A 637 -28.64 25.50 -13.31
CA GLY A 637 -30.03 25.04 -13.39
C GLY A 637 -30.60 24.81 -14.78
N LEU A 638 -29.75 24.63 -15.81
CA LEU A 638 -30.23 24.56 -17.19
C LEU A 638 -31.25 23.44 -17.41
N CYS A 639 -31.01 22.23 -16.88
CA CYS A 639 -31.87 21.08 -17.14
C CYS A 639 -33.21 21.21 -16.40
N GLY A 640 -33.19 21.62 -15.13
CA GLY A 640 -34.41 21.83 -14.35
C GLY A 640 -35.25 23.00 -14.88
N ILE A 641 -34.62 24.11 -15.29
CA ILE A 641 -35.32 25.24 -15.94
C ILE A 641 -35.96 24.79 -17.24
N THR A 642 -35.23 24.00 -18.05
CA THR A 642 -35.78 23.41 -19.28
C THR A 642 -36.99 22.51 -18.98
N ALA A 643 -36.90 21.67 -17.94
CA ALA A 643 -38.01 20.81 -17.54
C ALA A 643 -39.25 21.62 -17.11
N ALA A 644 -39.06 22.71 -16.36
CA ALA A 644 -40.13 23.62 -15.99
C ALA A 644 -40.77 24.31 -17.21
N VAL A 645 -39.97 24.82 -18.15
CA VAL A 645 -40.48 25.43 -19.41
C VAL A 645 -41.29 24.42 -20.24
N LEU A 646 -40.92 23.14 -20.20
CA LEU A 646 -41.62 22.06 -20.91
C LEU A 646 -42.92 21.58 -20.22
N GLY A 647 -43.21 22.13 -19.04
CA GLY A 647 -44.45 21.90 -18.30
C GLY A 647 -44.32 20.88 -17.17
N ALA A 648 -43.13 20.70 -16.56
CA ALA A 648 -43.01 19.95 -15.32
C ALA A 648 -43.96 20.51 -14.23
N LEU A 649 -44.56 19.63 -13.43
CA LEU A 649 -45.47 20.03 -12.36
C LEU A 649 -44.75 20.86 -11.30
N HIS A 650 -43.55 20.42 -10.92
CA HIS A 650 -42.70 21.07 -9.95
C HIS A 650 -41.25 20.64 -10.16
N VAL A 651 -40.30 21.57 -10.01
CA VAL A 651 -38.86 21.29 -10.12
C VAL A 651 -38.18 21.58 -8.78
N ARG A 652 -37.54 20.58 -8.17
CA ARG A 652 -36.66 20.78 -7.02
C ARG A 652 -35.21 20.82 -7.48
N PHE A 653 -34.55 21.95 -7.28
CA PHE A 653 -33.12 22.10 -7.53
C PHE A 653 -32.33 21.72 -6.27
N THR A 654 -31.23 20.99 -6.45
CA THR A 654 -30.33 20.66 -5.35
C THR A 654 -28.86 20.83 -5.73
N ASP A 655 -28.07 21.39 -4.81
CA ASP A 655 -26.63 21.53 -4.94
C ASP A 655 -25.98 21.59 -3.55
N LYS A 656 -24.67 21.29 -3.46
CA LYS A 656 -23.90 21.44 -2.22
C LYS A 656 -23.45 22.88 -2.00
N ASP A 657 -23.36 23.68 -3.05
CA ASP A 657 -22.91 25.07 -2.99
C ASP A 657 -24.10 26.03 -2.86
N LEU A 658 -24.22 26.67 -1.69
CA LEU A 658 -25.28 27.64 -1.42
C LEU A 658 -25.18 28.88 -2.32
N THR A 659 -23.99 29.18 -2.86
CA THR A 659 -23.78 30.34 -3.75
C THR A 659 -24.49 30.20 -5.09
N CYS A 660 -24.82 28.97 -5.52
CA CYS A 660 -25.61 28.70 -6.72
C CYS A 660 -27.06 29.19 -6.59
N LEU A 661 -27.60 29.34 -5.37
CA LEU A 661 -28.99 29.71 -5.12
C LEU A 661 -29.38 31.05 -5.74
N GLU A 662 -28.53 32.08 -5.62
CA GLU A 662 -28.82 33.40 -6.18
C GLU A 662 -28.85 33.37 -7.72
N THR A 663 -27.92 32.62 -8.31
CA THR A 663 -27.85 32.42 -9.77
C THR A 663 -29.07 31.65 -10.28
N LEU A 664 -29.46 30.57 -9.59
CA LEU A 664 -30.65 29.78 -9.92
C LEU A 664 -31.93 30.59 -9.83
N ARG A 665 -32.09 31.42 -8.77
CA ARG A 665 -33.26 32.30 -8.63
C ARG A 665 -33.36 33.29 -9.78
N LEU A 666 -32.24 33.92 -10.14
CA LEU A 666 -32.21 34.84 -11.28
C LEU A 666 -32.52 34.12 -12.59
N ASN A 667 -31.96 32.93 -12.81
CA ASN A 667 -32.20 32.13 -14.01
C ASN A 667 -33.66 31.66 -14.11
N ALA A 668 -34.27 31.24 -13.01
CA ALA A 668 -35.69 30.88 -12.98
C ALA A 668 -36.58 32.11 -13.30
N GLN A 669 -36.25 33.28 -12.73
CA GLN A 669 -36.96 34.53 -13.02
C GLN A 669 -36.83 34.96 -14.48
N LEU A 670 -35.64 34.82 -15.09
CA LEU A 670 -35.40 35.13 -16.50
C LEU A 670 -36.26 34.29 -17.45
N ASN A 671 -36.67 33.10 -17.02
CA ASN A 671 -37.52 32.19 -17.79
C ASN A 671 -38.97 32.13 -17.32
N GLY A 672 -39.37 33.01 -16.37
CA GLY A 672 -40.75 33.09 -15.87
C GLY A 672 -41.21 31.87 -15.06
N ILE A 673 -40.30 31.12 -14.45
CA ILE A 673 -40.59 29.89 -13.71
C ILE A 673 -40.85 30.22 -12.25
N ASN A 674 -41.99 29.78 -11.72
CA ASN A 674 -42.40 30.00 -10.33
C ASN A 674 -42.67 28.70 -9.57
N ASN A 675 -42.76 27.56 -10.26
CA ASN A 675 -43.09 26.24 -9.70
C ASN A 675 -41.82 25.44 -9.35
N TYR A 676 -40.96 26.03 -8.52
CA TYR A 676 -39.72 25.39 -8.08
C TYR A 676 -39.37 25.70 -6.64
N ASP A 677 -38.53 24.85 -6.05
CA ASP A 677 -37.81 25.13 -4.81
C ASP A 677 -36.33 24.73 -4.92
N PHE A 678 -35.54 25.15 -3.94
CA PHE A 678 -34.13 24.79 -3.83
C PHE A 678 -33.82 24.26 -2.44
N ILE A 679 -33.11 23.14 -2.37
CA ILE A 679 -32.64 22.55 -1.11
C ILE A 679 -31.15 22.25 -1.21
N LEU A 680 -30.41 22.59 -0.17
CA LEU A 680 -28.99 22.22 -0.05
C LEU A 680 -28.86 20.70 0.10
N LEU A 681 -28.04 20.06 -0.74
CA LEU A 681 -27.81 18.61 -0.70
C LEU A 681 -26.34 18.30 -0.98
N ASP A 682 -25.65 17.83 0.06
CA ASP A 682 -24.35 17.18 -0.08
C ASP A 682 -24.55 15.66 -0.16
N TRP A 683 -24.14 15.06 -1.28
CA TRP A 683 -24.28 13.63 -1.53
C TRP A 683 -23.48 12.75 -0.54
N ASN A 684 -22.50 13.31 0.18
CA ASN A 684 -21.80 12.61 1.26
C ASN A 684 -22.72 12.36 2.47
N TYR A 685 -23.75 13.18 2.64
CA TYR A 685 -24.71 13.13 3.73
C TYR A 685 -26.15 13.00 3.19
N PRO A 686 -26.48 11.91 2.46
CA PRO A 686 -27.74 11.78 1.72
C PRO A 686 -28.98 11.62 2.61
N LEU A 687 -28.80 11.52 3.93
CA LEU A 687 -29.87 11.43 4.92
C LEU A 687 -30.20 12.78 5.58
N ASP A 688 -29.40 13.82 5.33
CA ASP A 688 -29.52 15.12 6.01
C ASP A 688 -30.54 16.07 5.32
N TRP A 689 -31.11 15.65 4.20
CA TRP A 689 -32.14 16.40 3.47
C TRP A 689 -33.49 15.68 3.58
N PRO A 690 -34.62 16.42 3.48
CA PRO A 690 -35.96 15.89 3.77
C PRO A 690 -36.52 14.91 2.72
N GLY A 691 -35.83 14.72 1.59
CA GLY A 691 -36.34 13.92 0.49
C GLY A 691 -37.54 14.56 -0.23
N GLY A 692 -38.19 13.77 -1.07
CA GLY A 692 -39.47 14.11 -1.69
C GLY A 692 -39.96 13.00 -2.61
N LEU A 693 -41.20 13.10 -3.07
CA LEU A 693 -41.73 12.18 -4.07
C LEU A 693 -41.53 12.79 -5.46
N PHE A 694 -40.60 12.23 -6.23
CA PHE A 694 -40.24 12.68 -7.58
C PHE A 694 -40.49 11.57 -8.60
N ASP A 695 -40.87 11.97 -9.80
CA ASP A 695 -41.17 11.05 -10.91
C ASP A 695 -39.96 10.94 -11.85
N VAL A 696 -39.17 12.02 -11.98
CA VAL A 696 -37.92 12.03 -12.75
C VAL A 696 -36.82 12.74 -12.00
N ILE A 697 -35.61 12.16 -12.05
CA ILE A 697 -34.39 12.76 -11.52
C ILE A 697 -33.52 13.15 -12.71
N LEU A 698 -33.01 14.37 -12.73
CA LEU A 698 -32.08 14.89 -13.73
C LEU A 698 -30.70 15.05 -13.09
N ALA A 699 -29.67 14.67 -13.83
CA ALA A 699 -28.28 14.93 -13.44
C ALA A 699 -27.43 15.15 -14.69
N SER A 700 -26.67 16.25 -14.71
CA SER A 700 -25.76 16.59 -15.81
C SER A 700 -24.34 16.79 -15.28
N ASP A 701 -23.39 16.04 -15.84
CA ASP A 701 -21.96 16.10 -15.51
C ASP A 701 -21.62 15.90 -14.02
N CYS A 702 -22.47 15.19 -13.27
CA CYS A 702 -22.27 14.90 -11.84
C CYS A 702 -21.17 13.85 -11.57
N LEU A 703 -20.63 13.23 -12.62
CA LEU A 703 -19.64 12.16 -12.56
C LEU A 703 -18.26 12.64 -13.03
N TYR A 704 -17.79 13.75 -12.45
CA TYR A 704 -16.53 14.38 -12.81
C TYR A 704 -15.32 13.75 -12.08
N ASP A 705 -15.44 13.47 -10.77
CA ASP A 705 -14.39 12.87 -9.94
C ASP A 705 -14.82 11.53 -9.34
N LYS A 706 -13.90 10.55 -9.30
CA LYS A 706 -14.20 9.18 -8.82
C LYS A 706 -14.71 9.12 -7.38
N GLU A 707 -14.28 10.03 -6.53
CA GLU A 707 -14.70 10.12 -5.12
C GLU A 707 -16.20 10.41 -4.99
N VAL A 708 -16.78 11.06 -6.00
CA VAL A 708 -18.17 11.51 -6.00
C VAL A 708 -19.14 10.46 -6.55
N TYR A 709 -18.63 9.43 -7.25
CA TYR A 709 -19.45 8.46 -7.98
C TYR A 709 -20.36 7.66 -7.03
N GLU A 710 -19.81 7.12 -5.95
CA GLU A 710 -20.57 6.32 -4.99
C GLU A 710 -21.54 7.18 -4.14
N PRO A 711 -21.13 8.32 -3.55
CA PRO A 711 -22.05 9.23 -2.87
C PRO A 711 -23.23 9.67 -3.76
N PHE A 712 -22.97 10.07 -5.01
CA PHE A 712 -23.98 10.46 -5.99
C PHE A 712 -24.96 9.32 -6.26
N LEU A 713 -24.46 8.14 -6.66
CA LEU A 713 -25.32 7.00 -6.99
C LEU A 713 -26.10 6.48 -5.78
N LYS A 714 -25.52 6.52 -4.58
CA LYS A 714 -26.24 6.20 -3.33
C LYS A 714 -27.41 7.15 -3.13
N THR A 715 -27.20 8.45 -3.32
CA THR A 715 -28.23 9.49 -3.18
C THR A 715 -29.36 9.29 -4.20
N ALA A 716 -29.00 9.12 -5.48
CA ALA A 716 -29.95 8.86 -6.54
C ALA A 716 -30.73 7.55 -6.31
N THR A 717 -30.07 6.48 -5.86
CA THR A 717 -30.71 5.20 -5.56
C THR A 717 -31.72 5.32 -4.43
N LEU A 718 -31.36 6.02 -3.34
CA LEU A 718 -32.28 6.26 -2.23
C LEU A 718 -33.53 6.97 -2.73
N GLN A 719 -33.38 7.97 -3.59
CA GLN A 719 -34.49 8.72 -4.15
C GLN A 719 -35.34 7.92 -5.16
N LEU A 720 -34.71 7.11 -6.01
CA LEU A 720 -35.42 6.18 -6.91
C LEU A 720 -36.25 5.17 -6.13
N ARG A 721 -35.79 4.71 -4.96
CA ARG A 721 -36.54 3.78 -4.10
C ARG A 721 -37.72 4.41 -3.38
N VAL A 722 -37.81 5.74 -3.31
CA VAL A 722 -39.00 6.43 -2.78
C VAL A 722 -40.17 6.31 -3.77
N ASN A 723 -39.89 6.24 -5.07
CA ASN A 723 -40.88 6.04 -6.12
C ASN A 723 -40.35 5.02 -7.14
N ASN A 724 -40.76 3.76 -7.03
CA ASN A 724 -40.28 2.68 -7.92
C ASN A 724 -40.58 2.92 -9.41
N ASN A 725 -41.51 3.82 -9.75
CA ASN A 725 -41.79 4.20 -11.13
C ASN A 725 -40.90 5.35 -11.64
N ALA A 726 -40.08 5.95 -10.76
CA ALA A 726 -39.21 7.04 -11.12
C ALA A 726 -38.04 6.57 -11.98
N SER A 727 -37.47 7.50 -12.75
CA SER A 727 -36.25 7.25 -13.50
C SER A 727 -35.27 8.40 -13.39
N LEU A 728 -33.98 8.06 -13.42
CA LEU A 728 -32.87 9.02 -13.46
C LEU A 728 -32.43 9.17 -14.92
N LEU A 729 -32.46 10.39 -15.44
CA LEU A 729 -31.84 10.78 -16.69
C LEU A 729 -30.49 11.43 -16.38
N LEU A 730 -29.41 10.71 -16.71
CA LEU A 730 -28.04 11.10 -16.42
C LEU A 730 -27.29 11.38 -17.71
N ALA A 731 -26.90 12.64 -17.92
CA ALA A 731 -25.98 13.02 -18.99
C ALA A 731 -24.57 13.16 -18.45
N PHE A 732 -23.60 12.49 -19.05
CA PHE A 732 -22.21 12.59 -18.63
C PHE A 732 -21.24 12.46 -19.80
N GLU A 733 -20.07 13.07 -19.65
CA GLU A 733 -18.97 12.95 -20.59
C GLU A 733 -18.07 11.76 -20.19
N ASN A 734 -17.78 10.88 -21.15
CA ASN A 734 -16.93 9.73 -20.92
C ASN A 734 -15.44 10.15 -20.82
N ARG A 735 -15.03 10.58 -19.62
CA ARG A 735 -13.65 11.04 -19.32
C ARG A 735 -12.71 9.92 -18.84
N SER A 736 -13.24 8.76 -18.47
CA SER A 736 -12.49 7.57 -18.01
C SER A 736 -13.27 6.29 -18.30
N SER A 737 -12.64 5.10 -18.26
CA SER A 737 -13.27 3.85 -18.71
C SER A 737 -14.64 3.59 -18.06
N PHE A 738 -15.69 3.49 -18.91
CA PHE A 738 -17.10 3.17 -18.58
C PHE A 738 -17.28 1.91 -17.70
N ALA A 739 -16.26 1.07 -17.56
CA ALA A 739 -16.28 -0.11 -16.71
C ALA A 739 -16.56 0.20 -15.22
N ASP A 740 -16.05 1.32 -14.70
CA ASP A 740 -16.16 1.64 -13.26
C ASP A 740 -17.61 1.92 -12.84
N ILE A 741 -18.40 2.66 -13.63
CA ILE A 741 -19.80 2.99 -13.29
C ILE A 741 -20.73 1.77 -13.36
N THR A 742 -20.48 0.84 -14.28
CA THR A 742 -21.30 -0.38 -14.42
C THR A 742 -21.21 -1.28 -13.19
N THR A 743 -20.09 -1.25 -12.46
CA THR A 743 -19.95 -1.98 -11.19
C THR A 743 -20.83 -1.37 -10.09
N LEU A 744 -20.97 -0.05 -10.05
CA LEU A 744 -21.82 0.64 -9.11
C LEU A 744 -23.31 0.42 -9.41
N PHE A 745 -23.70 0.39 -10.68
CA PHE A 745 -25.08 0.01 -11.06
C PHE A 745 -25.44 -1.39 -10.57
N LYS A 746 -24.52 -2.37 -10.72
CA LYS A 746 -24.71 -3.73 -10.18
C LYS A 746 -24.78 -3.74 -8.64
N LYS A 747 -23.95 -2.94 -7.96
CA LYS A 747 -23.92 -2.83 -6.50
C LYS A 747 -25.25 -2.33 -5.92
N TYR A 748 -25.90 -1.38 -6.61
CA TYR A 748 -27.16 -0.78 -6.16
C TYR A 748 -28.43 -1.40 -6.76
N ASP A 749 -28.28 -2.46 -7.57
CA ASP A 749 -29.35 -3.14 -8.32
C ASP A 749 -30.13 -2.18 -9.23
N LEU A 750 -29.38 -1.44 -10.05
CA LEU A 750 -29.91 -0.48 -11.02
C LEU A 750 -29.75 -1.00 -12.45
N LYS A 751 -30.78 -0.80 -13.26
CA LYS A 751 -30.76 -1.02 -14.70
C LYS A 751 -30.53 0.30 -15.42
N ALA A 752 -29.57 0.33 -16.35
CA ALA A 752 -29.21 1.51 -17.12
C ALA A 752 -29.35 1.25 -18.63
N ASP A 753 -30.18 2.04 -19.31
CA ASP A 753 -30.40 2.00 -20.75
C ASP A 753 -29.78 3.25 -21.39
N VAL A 754 -29.01 3.09 -22.48
CA VAL A 754 -28.42 4.21 -23.22
C VAL A 754 -29.46 4.82 -24.16
N LEU A 755 -29.66 6.14 -24.06
CA LEU A 755 -30.56 6.89 -24.93
C LEU A 755 -29.78 7.60 -26.05
N ASN A 756 -30.40 7.71 -27.23
CA ASN A 756 -29.80 8.42 -28.36
C ASN A 756 -29.79 9.92 -28.11
N ALA A 757 -28.60 10.53 -28.08
CA ALA A 757 -28.46 11.98 -28.00
C ALA A 757 -28.92 12.63 -29.33
N PRO A 758 -29.57 13.80 -29.28
CA PRO A 758 -30.22 14.40 -30.45
C PRO A 758 -29.26 14.93 -31.53
N ASP A 759 -27.98 15.17 -31.22
CA ASP A 759 -26.99 15.74 -32.15
C ASP A 759 -25.63 15.00 -32.14
N ASN A 760 -25.13 14.64 -33.33
CA ASN A 760 -23.82 14.02 -33.56
C ASN A 760 -22.62 14.95 -33.27
N ALA A 761 -22.85 16.16 -32.77
CA ALA A 761 -21.83 17.17 -32.50
C ALA A 761 -20.96 16.86 -31.26
N PHE A 762 -21.46 16.05 -30.31
CA PHE A 762 -20.78 15.76 -29.04
C PHE A 762 -20.43 14.28 -28.91
N ARG A 763 -19.37 13.83 -29.61
CA ARG A 763 -18.98 12.40 -29.75
C ARG A 763 -18.70 11.64 -28.44
N ASN A 764 -18.58 12.31 -27.29
CA ASN A 764 -18.18 11.69 -26.01
C ASN A 764 -19.21 11.85 -24.88
N ILE A 765 -20.41 12.40 -25.14
CA ILE A 765 -21.46 12.58 -24.12
C ILE A 765 -22.54 11.53 -24.31
N TYR A 766 -22.91 10.85 -23.23
CA TYR A 766 -23.95 9.82 -23.20
C TYR A 766 -25.09 10.25 -22.29
N ILE A 767 -26.33 9.89 -22.66
CA ILE A 767 -27.50 10.01 -21.81
C ILE A 767 -27.92 8.61 -21.39
N LEU A 768 -28.01 8.37 -20.09
CA LEU A 768 -28.50 7.12 -19.51
C LEU A 768 -29.86 7.33 -18.86
N ARG A 769 -30.76 6.37 -19.07
CA ARG A 769 -31.95 6.20 -18.25
C ARG A 769 -31.70 5.10 -17.24
N ILE A 770 -31.79 5.43 -15.97
CA ILE A 770 -31.50 4.52 -14.86
C ILE A 770 -32.77 4.31 -14.04
N ARG A 771 -33.08 3.05 -13.73
CA ARG A 771 -34.24 2.64 -12.91
C ARG A 771 -33.82 1.57 -11.89
N CYS A 772 -34.56 1.48 -10.79
CA CYS A 772 -34.45 0.31 -9.91
C CYS A 772 -34.97 -0.93 -10.64
N ASN A 773 -34.31 -2.06 -10.40
CA ASN A 773 -34.68 -3.35 -11.00
C ASN A 773 -35.91 -3.97 -10.31
#